data_AF-A0A1D1VS52-F1
#
_entry.id   AF-A0A1D1VS52-F1
#
_cell.length_a   1.000
_cell.length_b   1.000
_cell.length_c   1.000
_cell.angle_alpha   90.00
_cell.angle_beta   90.00
_cell.angle_gamma   90.00
#
_symmetry.space_group_name_H-M   'P 1'
#
loop_
_entity.id
_entity.type
_entity.pdbx_description
1 polymer ?
#
loop_
_entity_poly.entity_id
_entity_poly.type
_entity_poly.pdbx_seq_one_letter_code
_entity_poly.pdbx_strand_id
1 'polypeptide(L)'
;MNMEHAKSPSTLSLGSSGAFQKLKDRARSVDRFLSESRLNILGQSRAATTDLTHPIATSRSFQGTNDPKHLSDPQGESKENVPATKSQHSSRQSARKPRRDGSLSSADVQKSSARWRSPSISRSVQRNFQSLISFLFERKHDARKRALAEQLLWTALRRQETALFGDILNQLQDPPLDLNRCNQFGWRLVDEAVMLNYPAIAHDLFQRGAQETPSLLNKNTRMEALTRALRGLDAIQAVSQLRTNPNPRLLVAELAAIPSINILQQMIHNVEKTRPPRNYLDKVTIEAWDEDAVAVTCLTRTESPGIVSGFKVEWCLDGTFTNNVASQTFRDLMDPPRLIVADLAKDQPYYFRLSVANLAGFGSPVLAHPSPSTITSWRDLSDTTKGSSYDEALLILQEIVDGTLQLQHKVQRQTPSTDHEPSLRSVSRRPSIKDSLKAIIKPLNRTHSTFDGGLFLSCLVIKDDFLLLCDNLSLPNQLVQSQFLGTVTSKEYARLHKLSCLSPDFLVTIRNLLSSSKETSCDLCYPTVQALISLQSWLCLTDLGLLYIHPLYDHDNNISMMLLIRTLNVQAEDYALPSGLRWVHIKEVEALSLNEGLDPLLVMVSSTGIQEVATFARSARKKMASGLHLSFLELHCTVDNVAVQTTKGRPGMLPTVKLRDNPHVTKDEWGSVLQLSTGPKGKIPLMAEQVNTAWHSLRRILSMRPHDHENPYLFEEVVRIDDQTAILILYGDQAELRSCSISEVQHKGLLKVAVQQMEYLFFQTYHIPLWLAYCQASLVQESLAVHLLSRQRQVYNEAAVSSTNLKQYQQQLHQLQTSLDEVWNGIRWMPSVVRQSTNRHRPRRHFHILEPHHSPLSPPPRPPFLKLPNIPPDNEPVQKGAGQLQPERLCPSGFVARQVRRLDANA
;
A
#
# COMPACT_ATOMS: atom_id res chain seq x y z
N MET A 1 65.69 -18.22 54.56
CA MET A 1 66.31 -19.34 55.29
C MET A 1 65.51 -20.60 54.97
N ASN A 2 66.17 -21.54 54.29
CA ASN A 2 66.01 -23.03 54.21
C ASN A 2 64.59 -23.63 54.17
N MET A 3 64.27 -24.68 53.39
CA MET A 3 64.94 -25.51 52.40
C MET A 3 63.83 -26.36 51.72
N GLU A 4 64.10 -26.85 50.51
CA GLU A 4 63.32 -27.87 49.79
C GLU A 4 63.28 -29.23 50.53
N HIS A 5 62.27 -30.08 50.26
CA HIS A 5 62.52 -31.45 49.78
C HIS A 5 61.28 -32.19 49.21
N ALA A 6 61.62 -33.07 48.28
CA ALA A 6 60.87 -33.84 47.29
C ALA A 6 60.04 -35.08 47.75
N LYS A 7 59.09 -35.47 46.88
CA LYS A 7 58.70 -36.83 46.39
C LYS A 7 58.05 -37.90 47.34
N SER A 8 56.74 -38.16 47.11
CA SER A 8 56.01 -39.42 46.74
C SER A 8 56.25 -40.78 47.46
N PRO A 9 55.42 -41.85 47.24
CA PRO A 9 53.96 -42.04 47.34
C PRO A 9 53.56 -43.36 48.09
N SER A 10 52.28 -43.58 48.43
CA SER A 10 51.73 -44.96 48.58
C SER A 10 50.21 -45.04 48.40
N THR A 11 49.83 -46.06 47.64
CA THR A 11 48.54 -46.47 47.07
C THR A 11 47.44 -46.85 48.05
N LEU A 12 46.17 -46.55 47.70
CA LEU A 12 44.99 -47.33 48.13
C LEU A 12 43.94 -47.34 47.01
N SER A 13 43.62 -48.55 46.54
CA SER A 13 42.63 -48.88 45.51
C SER A 13 41.21 -48.69 46.01
N LEU A 14 40.35 -47.99 45.26
CA LEU A 14 38.89 -48.04 45.43
C LEU A 14 38.18 -48.42 44.13
N GLY A 15 37.27 -49.39 44.24
CA GLY A 15 36.62 -50.11 43.16
C GLY A 15 35.64 -49.30 42.31
N SER A 16 35.60 -49.65 41.03
CA SER A 16 34.93 -49.02 39.90
C SER A 16 33.38 -49.10 39.89
N SER A 17 32.74 -49.79 40.83
CA SER A 17 31.29 -50.06 40.78
C SER A 17 30.40 -48.93 41.34
N GLY A 18 30.87 -48.17 42.33
CA GLY A 18 30.07 -47.12 42.97
C GLY A 18 30.02 -45.81 42.17
N ALA A 19 31.12 -45.48 41.48
CA ALA A 19 31.19 -44.33 40.59
C ALA A 19 30.31 -44.53 39.34
N PHE A 20 30.26 -45.77 38.83
CA PHE A 20 29.43 -46.14 37.68
C PHE A 20 27.94 -46.01 37.97
N GLN A 21 27.48 -46.41 39.17
CA GLN A 21 26.08 -46.27 39.56
C GLN A 21 25.69 -44.79 39.76
N LYS A 22 26.56 -43.99 40.37
CA LYS A 22 26.35 -42.53 40.49
C LYS A 22 26.31 -41.81 39.13
N LEU A 23 27.10 -42.26 38.15
CA LEU A 23 27.06 -41.74 36.77
C LEU A 23 25.77 -42.15 36.04
N LYS A 24 25.30 -43.39 36.26
CA LYS A 24 24.04 -43.91 35.70
C LYS A 24 22.81 -43.19 36.27
N ASP A 25 22.81 -42.89 37.56
CA ASP A 25 21.73 -42.14 38.20
C ASP A 25 21.76 -40.64 37.85
N ARG A 26 22.95 -40.06 37.60
CA ARG A 26 23.09 -38.72 37.00
C ARG A 26 22.61 -38.67 35.54
N ALA A 27 22.92 -39.67 34.72
CA ALA A 27 22.45 -39.74 33.34
C ALA A 27 20.93 -39.86 33.26
N ARG A 28 20.31 -40.65 34.15
CA ARG A 28 18.84 -40.75 34.29
C ARG A 28 18.18 -39.45 34.75
N SER A 29 18.87 -38.63 35.54
CA SER A 29 18.39 -37.30 35.94
C SER A 29 18.39 -36.30 34.78
N VAL A 30 19.37 -36.38 33.87
CA VAL A 30 19.42 -35.57 32.64
C VAL A 30 18.35 -36.04 31.65
N ASP A 31 18.13 -37.35 31.52
CA ASP A 31 17.07 -37.92 30.67
C ASP A 31 15.67 -37.55 31.16
N ARG A 32 15.43 -37.55 32.48
CA ARG A 32 14.19 -37.03 33.07
C ARG A 32 13.99 -35.56 32.74
N PHE A 33 15.02 -34.73 32.89
CA PHE A 33 14.92 -33.30 32.59
C PHE A 33 14.63 -33.03 31.09
N LEU A 34 15.25 -33.78 30.18
CA LEU A 34 14.97 -33.68 28.73
C LEU A 34 13.55 -34.18 28.39
N SER A 35 13.05 -35.18 29.12
CA SER A 35 11.68 -35.69 28.97
C SER A 35 10.62 -34.73 29.55
N GLU A 36 10.89 -34.08 30.68
CA GLU A 36 10.02 -33.05 31.29
C GLU A 36 10.00 -31.77 30.45
N SER A 37 11.13 -31.40 29.84
CA SER A 37 11.21 -30.28 28.89
C SER A 37 10.42 -30.58 27.60
N ARG A 38 10.45 -31.81 27.09
CA ARG A 38 9.60 -32.25 25.96
C ARG A 38 8.11 -32.23 26.29
N LEU A 39 7.72 -32.55 27.52
CA LEU A 39 6.33 -32.49 27.98
C LEU A 39 5.83 -31.04 28.13
N ASN A 40 6.67 -30.12 28.60
CA ASN A 40 6.34 -28.69 28.66
C ASN A 40 6.23 -28.02 27.28
N ILE A 41 6.99 -28.49 26.29
CA ILE A 41 6.90 -28.02 24.88
C ILE A 41 5.56 -28.43 24.24
N LEU A 42 5.05 -29.63 24.54
CA LEU A 42 3.72 -30.07 24.08
C LEU A 42 2.57 -29.36 24.83
N GLY A 43 2.79 -28.96 26.10
CA GLY A 43 1.85 -28.17 26.89
C GLY A 43 1.71 -26.72 26.40
N GLN A 44 2.82 -26.06 26.06
CA GLN A 44 2.81 -24.65 25.58
C GLN A 44 2.34 -24.52 24.13
N SER A 45 2.58 -25.52 23.28
CA SER A 45 2.03 -25.55 21.91
C SER A 45 0.50 -25.64 21.87
N ARG A 46 -0.15 -26.06 22.95
CA ARG A 46 -1.62 -26.16 23.04
C ARG A 46 -2.27 -24.90 23.63
N ALA A 47 -1.50 -24.12 24.40
CA ALA A 47 -1.96 -22.85 25.00
C ALA A 47 -1.84 -21.65 24.04
N ALA A 48 -0.91 -21.69 23.07
CA ALA A 48 -0.72 -20.60 22.10
C ALA A 48 -1.73 -20.60 20.93
N THR A 49 -2.67 -21.56 20.87
CA THR A 49 -3.70 -21.67 19.82
C THR A 49 -5.12 -21.35 20.31
N THR A 50 -5.28 -20.84 21.54
CA THR A 50 -6.58 -20.45 22.07
C THR A 50 -6.48 -19.10 22.75
N ASP A 51 -6.40 -18.03 21.97
CA ASP A 51 -6.70 -16.66 22.42
C ASP A 51 -7.01 -15.78 21.21
N LEU A 52 -8.11 -16.05 20.51
CA LEU A 52 -8.81 -15.12 19.62
C LEU A 52 -10.27 -15.58 19.44
N THR A 53 -11.10 -15.41 20.48
CA THR A 53 -12.56 -15.30 20.31
C THR A 53 -13.15 -14.46 21.45
N HIS A 54 -13.63 -13.27 21.13
CA HIS A 54 -14.53 -12.50 22.00
C HIS A 54 -15.92 -13.16 22.07
N PRO A 55 -16.72 -12.89 23.12
CA PRO A 55 -17.78 -13.78 23.57
C PRO A 55 -19.11 -13.50 22.84
N ILE A 56 -19.76 -14.56 22.36
CA ILE A 56 -21.20 -14.56 22.11
C ILE A 56 -21.85 -15.36 23.23
N ALA A 57 -22.70 -14.66 23.98
CA ALA A 57 -23.54 -15.23 25.01
C ALA A 57 -24.60 -16.15 24.40
N THR A 58 -24.65 -17.41 24.84
CA THR A 58 -25.90 -18.18 24.91
C THR A 58 -25.82 -19.22 26.01
N SER A 59 -26.82 -19.16 26.89
CA SER A 59 -27.04 -19.98 28.08
C SER A 59 -27.34 -21.46 27.77
N ARG A 60 -26.92 -22.31 28.71
CA ARG A 60 -27.24 -23.74 28.87
C ARG A 60 -28.74 -24.00 29.10
N SER A 61 -29.22 -25.13 28.57
CA SER A 61 -29.88 -26.22 29.33
C SER A 61 -29.88 -27.49 28.44
N PHE A 62 -29.12 -28.54 28.77
CA PHE A 62 -29.47 -29.70 29.61
C PHE A 62 -30.71 -30.50 29.15
N GLN A 63 -30.51 -31.68 28.55
CA GLN A 63 -30.86 -33.03 29.05
C GLN A 63 -31.07 -34.07 27.93
N GLY A 64 -30.69 -35.33 28.22
CA GLY A 64 -31.24 -36.56 27.62
C GLY A 64 -30.33 -37.27 26.60
N THR A 65 -29.42 -38.17 27.02
CA THR A 65 -29.59 -39.64 27.18
C THR A 65 -29.78 -40.45 25.89
N ASN A 66 -28.94 -41.50 25.78
CA ASN A 66 -29.11 -42.78 25.05
C ASN A 66 -28.42 -42.95 23.68
N ASP A 67 -27.25 -43.59 23.76
CA ASP A 67 -26.70 -44.64 22.88
C ASP A 67 -27.71 -45.76 22.50
N PRO A 68 -27.42 -46.75 21.60
CA PRO A 68 -26.30 -46.93 20.65
C PRO A 68 -26.66 -47.67 19.30
N LYS A 69 -25.60 -48.04 18.52
CA LYS A 69 -25.49 -49.15 17.50
C LYS A 69 -26.10 -48.87 16.10
N HIS A 70 -25.60 -49.35 14.95
CA HIS A 70 -24.70 -50.46 14.55
C HIS A 70 -24.37 -50.34 13.04
N LEU A 71 -23.22 -50.89 12.59
CA LEU A 71 -22.94 -51.65 11.32
C LEU A 71 -23.29 -50.98 9.96
N SER A 72 -22.58 -51.13 8.84
CA SER A 72 -21.52 -52.05 8.38
C SER A 72 -21.15 -51.67 6.93
N ASP A 73 -19.87 -51.80 6.59
CA ASP A 73 -19.34 -51.99 5.22
C ASP A 73 -19.91 -53.28 4.58
N PRO A 74 -19.85 -53.46 3.24
CA PRO A 74 -18.69 -54.16 2.67
C PRO A 74 -18.21 -53.71 1.28
N GLN A 75 -16.97 -54.13 1.02
CA GLN A 75 -16.15 -54.04 -0.18
C GLN A 75 -16.69 -54.82 -1.40
N GLY A 76 -16.15 -54.49 -2.58
CA GLY A 76 -16.14 -55.36 -3.77
C GLY A 76 -14.98 -55.02 -4.71
N GLU A 77 -13.98 -55.91 -4.76
CA GLU A 77 -12.87 -55.93 -5.73
C GLU A 77 -13.31 -56.50 -7.10
N SER A 78 -12.60 -56.16 -8.18
CA SER A 78 -12.14 -57.16 -9.17
C SER A 78 -11.10 -56.59 -10.16
N LYS A 79 -10.12 -57.43 -10.46
CA LYS A 79 -8.96 -57.28 -11.36
C LYS A 79 -9.25 -57.79 -12.78
N GLU A 80 -8.31 -57.50 -13.70
CA GLU A 80 -7.81 -58.28 -14.88
C GLU A 80 -7.64 -57.36 -16.10
N ASN A 81 -6.73 -57.53 -17.08
CA ASN A 81 -5.45 -58.22 -17.27
C ASN A 81 -4.81 -57.61 -18.54
N VAL A 82 -3.50 -57.82 -18.73
CA VAL A 82 -2.58 -57.26 -19.78
C VAL A 82 -2.62 -58.15 -21.05
N PRO A 83 -2.23 -57.71 -22.29
CA PRO A 83 -0.84 -57.88 -22.77
C PRO A 83 -0.28 -56.79 -23.74
N ALA A 84 1.04 -56.84 -23.92
CA ALA A 84 1.90 -55.91 -24.67
C ALA A 84 2.27 -56.39 -26.10
N THR A 85 2.70 -55.47 -26.98
CA THR A 85 3.52 -55.77 -28.19
C THR A 85 4.50 -54.64 -28.56
N LYS A 86 5.60 -55.03 -29.22
CA LYS A 86 6.93 -54.39 -29.40
C LYS A 86 7.09 -53.49 -30.66
N SER A 87 8.15 -52.64 -30.60
CA SER A 87 9.10 -52.20 -31.68
C SER A 87 8.57 -51.33 -32.85
N GLN A 88 9.29 -50.43 -33.54
CA GLN A 88 10.61 -49.78 -33.52
C GLN A 88 10.59 -48.70 -34.64
N HIS A 89 11.53 -47.73 -34.60
CA HIS A 89 12.05 -46.87 -35.70
C HIS A 89 11.47 -45.48 -36.05
N SER A 90 12.23 -44.48 -35.57
CA SER A 90 12.92 -43.39 -36.29
C SER A 90 12.20 -42.18 -36.91
N SER A 91 12.53 -41.03 -36.31
CA SER A 91 12.99 -39.76 -36.91
C SER A 91 12.03 -38.90 -37.75
N ARG A 92 11.70 -37.70 -37.25
CA ARG A 92 12.32 -36.41 -37.67
C ARG A 92 11.67 -35.19 -36.97
N GLN A 93 12.55 -34.45 -36.27
CA GLN A 93 12.62 -33.00 -36.05
C GLN A 93 11.33 -32.17 -35.96
N SER A 94 11.07 -31.65 -34.75
CA SER A 94 10.20 -30.51 -34.48
C SER A 94 10.96 -29.18 -34.60
N ALA A 95 10.32 -28.20 -35.24
CA ALA A 95 10.75 -26.80 -35.22
C ALA A 95 10.05 -26.07 -34.05
N ARG A 96 10.84 -25.53 -33.12
CA ARG A 96 10.42 -24.71 -31.98
C ARG A 96 10.11 -23.27 -32.39
N LYS A 97 9.09 -22.67 -31.78
CA LYS A 97 9.07 -21.24 -31.40
C LYS A 97 8.91 -21.12 -29.87
N PRO A 98 9.41 -20.02 -29.26
CA PRO A 98 9.95 -20.05 -27.90
C PRO A 98 8.96 -19.54 -26.84
N ARG A 99 8.92 -20.21 -25.68
CA ARG A 99 8.40 -19.65 -24.43
C ARG A 99 9.50 -18.80 -23.77
N ARG A 100 9.18 -17.54 -23.46
CA ARG A 100 9.86 -16.75 -22.43
C ARG A 100 9.09 -16.98 -21.13
N ASP A 101 9.66 -17.79 -20.25
CA ASP A 101 9.38 -17.79 -18.82
C ASP A 101 10.71 -17.54 -18.11
N GLY A 102 10.67 -16.75 -17.04
CA GLY A 102 11.79 -16.58 -16.09
C GLY A 102 12.06 -17.85 -15.28
N SER A 103 12.22 -18.98 -15.96
CA SER A 103 12.70 -20.22 -15.37
C SER A 103 14.23 -20.22 -15.39
N LEU A 104 14.86 -20.31 -14.21
CA LEU A 104 16.24 -20.78 -14.10
C LEU A 104 16.33 -22.12 -14.82
N SER A 105 17.21 -22.21 -15.82
CA SER A 105 17.39 -23.44 -16.60
C SER A 105 17.99 -24.53 -15.70
N SER A 106 17.84 -25.80 -16.07
CA SER A 106 18.56 -26.92 -15.41
C SER A 106 20.09 -26.68 -15.37
N ALA A 107 20.62 -25.88 -16.30
CA ALA A 107 22.02 -25.45 -16.30
C ALA A 107 22.33 -24.39 -15.23
N ASP A 108 21.36 -23.55 -14.83
CA ASP A 108 21.53 -22.57 -13.75
C ASP A 108 21.43 -23.21 -12.37
N VAL A 109 20.61 -24.27 -12.22
CA VAL A 109 20.60 -25.16 -11.04
C VAL A 109 21.91 -25.95 -10.94
N GLN A 110 22.48 -26.40 -12.06
CA GLN A 110 23.80 -27.03 -12.06
C GLN A 110 24.93 -26.03 -11.77
N LYS A 111 24.85 -24.78 -12.26
CA LYS A 111 25.82 -23.71 -11.94
C LYS A 111 25.76 -23.27 -10.48
N SER A 112 24.57 -23.14 -9.90
CA SER A 112 24.44 -22.90 -8.45
C SER A 112 25.02 -24.09 -7.67
N SER A 113 24.75 -25.34 -8.08
CA SER A 113 25.29 -26.54 -7.43
C SER A 113 26.82 -26.66 -7.47
N ALA A 114 27.48 -26.12 -8.50
CA ALA A 114 28.94 -26.14 -8.64
C ALA A 114 29.65 -25.11 -7.76
N ARG A 115 28.92 -24.10 -7.26
CA ARG A 115 29.40 -23.03 -6.39
C ARG A 115 29.74 -23.51 -4.97
N TRP A 116 29.16 -24.63 -4.54
CA TRP A 116 29.22 -25.16 -3.16
C TRP A 116 30.31 -26.20 -2.93
N ARG A 117 31.51 -25.97 -3.47
CA ARG A 117 32.66 -26.84 -3.20
C ARG A 117 33.37 -26.37 -1.94
N SER A 118 33.02 -26.95 -0.79
CA SER A 118 33.85 -26.82 0.41
C SER A 118 35.08 -27.74 0.31
N PRO A 119 36.31 -27.24 0.48
CA PRO A 119 37.54 -28.04 0.41
C PRO A 119 37.67 -29.09 1.53
N SER A 120 36.86 -29.02 2.58
CA SER A 120 36.99 -29.82 3.80
C SER A 120 36.13 -31.11 3.82
N ILE A 121 35.43 -31.45 2.73
CA ILE A 121 34.47 -32.55 2.68
C ILE A 121 34.95 -33.67 1.74
N SER A 122 34.78 -34.94 2.14
CA SER A 122 35.09 -36.09 1.27
C SER A 122 34.18 -36.13 0.03
N ARG A 123 34.71 -36.55 -1.12
CA ARG A 123 34.00 -36.55 -2.42
C ARG A 123 32.67 -37.32 -2.41
N SER A 124 32.49 -38.30 -1.50
CA SER A 124 31.25 -39.07 -1.37
C SER A 124 30.15 -38.32 -0.60
N VAL A 125 30.51 -37.66 0.50
CA VAL A 125 29.58 -36.83 1.30
C VAL A 125 29.16 -35.60 0.49
N GLN A 126 30.06 -35.06 -0.32
CA GLN A 126 29.79 -33.92 -1.20
C GLN A 126 28.73 -34.23 -2.27
N ARG A 127 28.75 -35.43 -2.87
CA ARG A 127 27.70 -35.87 -3.81
C ARG A 127 26.34 -36.04 -3.14
N ASN A 128 26.30 -36.59 -1.92
CA ASN A 128 25.07 -36.75 -1.16
C ASN A 128 24.48 -35.40 -0.76
N PHE A 129 25.33 -34.44 -0.36
CA PHE A 129 24.91 -33.07 -0.03
C PHE A 129 24.38 -32.33 -1.27
N GLN A 130 25.02 -32.52 -2.42
CA GLN A 130 24.61 -31.92 -3.70
C GLN A 130 23.29 -32.50 -4.23
N SER A 131 23.06 -33.81 -4.04
CA SER A 131 21.77 -34.48 -4.30
C SER A 131 20.64 -33.97 -3.41
N LEU A 132 20.96 -33.60 -2.17
CA LEU A 132 20.03 -33.17 -1.15
C LEU A 132 19.66 -31.68 -1.32
N ILE A 133 20.63 -30.86 -1.74
CA ILE A 133 20.42 -29.51 -2.27
C ILE A 133 19.56 -29.61 -3.54
N SER A 134 19.89 -30.43 -4.54
CA SER A 134 19.04 -30.54 -5.73
C SER A 134 17.60 -31.00 -5.41
N PHE A 135 17.42 -31.86 -4.42
CA PHE A 135 16.09 -32.33 -3.96
C PHE A 135 15.28 -31.23 -3.25
N LEU A 136 15.92 -30.37 -2.46
CA LEU A 136 15.29 -29.18 -1.90
C LEU A 136 14.82 -28.20 -2.98
N PHE A 137 15.52 -28.16 -4.13
CA PHE A 137 15.30 -27.20 -5.21
C PHE A 137 14.28 -27.69 -6.28
N GLU A 138 13.63 -28.85 -6.08
CA GLU A 138 12.58 -29.39 -6.96
C GLU A 138 11.14 -29.01 -6.52
N ARG A 139 10.27 -28.63 -7.48
CA ARG A 139 8.95 -27.93 -7.34
C ARG A 139 7.77 -28.71 -6.71
N LYS A 140 7.92 -29.41 -5.59
CA LYS A 140 6.75 -29.93 -4.84
C LYS A 140 6.84 -29.64 -3.33
N HIS A 141 5.79 -29.03 -2.77
CA HIS A 141 5.61 -28.69 -1.36
C HIS A 141 5.50 -29.96 -0.49
N ASP A 142 6.59 -30.34 0.17
CA ASP A 142 6.61 -31.48 1.10
C ASP A 142 7.01 -31.04 2.51
N ALA A 143 6.27 -31.47 3.53
CA ALA A 143 6.64 -31.29 4.94
C ALA A 143 8.01 -31.90 5.27
N ARG A 144 8.43 -32.93 4.53
CA ARG A 144 9.76 -33.54 4.62
C ARG A 144 10.88 -32.60 4.14
N LYS A 145 10.64 -31.79 3.11
CA LYS A 145 11.61 -30.79 2.63
C LYS A 145 11.82 -29.68 3.65
N ARG A 146 10.74 -29.26 4.34
CA ARG A 146 10.83 -28.29 5.45
C ARG A 146 11.68 -28.80 6.60
N ALA A 147 11.40 -30.01 7.09
CA ALA A 147 12.19 -30.63 8.15
C ALA A 147 13.68 -30.78 7.77
N LEU A 148 13.95 -31.08 6.51
CA LEU A 148 15.31 -31.20 5.96
C LEU A 148 16.01 -29.83 5.83
N ALA A 149 15.28 -28.81 5.36
CA ALA A 149 15.79 -27.44 5.25
C ALA A 149 16.11 -26.85 6.63
N GLU A 150 15.26 -27.09 7.62
CA GLU A 150 15.52 -26.73 9.02
C GLU A 150 16.80 -27.39 9.54
N GLN A 151 16.96 -28.71 9.33
CA GLN A 151 18.19 -29.41 9.70
C GLN A 151 19.41 -28.81 8.99
N LEU A 152 19.27 -28.46 7.71
CA LEU A 152 20.34 -27.86 6.94
C LEU A 152 20.72 -26.46 7.45
N LEU A 153 19.76 -25.63 7.86
CA LEU A 153 20.03 -24.31 8.46
C LEU A 153 20.89 -24.44 9.72
N TRP A 154 20.56 -25.37 10.63
CA TRP A 154 21.38 -25.64 11.81
C TRP A 154 22.78 -26.13 11.44
N THR A 155 22.91 -26.99 10.43
CA THR A 155 24.23 -27.46 9.99
C THR A 155 25.05 -26.37 9.29
N ALA A 156 24.42 -25.52 8.47
CA ALA A 156 25.06 -24.41 7.78
C ALA A 156 25.54 -23.35 8.77
N LEU A 157 24.73 -23.04 9.80
CA LEU A 157 25.11 -22.17 10.90
C LEU A 157 26.37 -22.70 11.61
N ARG A 158 26.34 -23.97 12.04
CA ARG A 158 27.45 -24.62 12.77
C ARG A 158 28.74 -24.75 11.95
N ARG A 159 28.64 -24.71 10.62
CA ARG A 159 29.78 -24.72 9.69
C ARG A 159 30.21 -23.32 9.21
N GLN A 160 29.51 -22.28 9.66
CA GLN A 160 29.72 -20.89 9.22
C GLN A 160 29.56 -20.68 7.70
N GLU A 161 28.69 -21.47 7.05
CA GLU A 161 28.43 -21.40 5.60
C GLU A 161 27.37 -20.32 5.28
N THR A 162 27.76 -19.04 5.36
CA THR A 162 26.87 -17.87 5.20
C THR A 162 26.09 -17.87 3.87
N ALA A 163 26.76 -18.20 2.76
CA ALA A 163 26.14 -18.19 1.45
C ALA A 163 25.09 -19.31 1.29
N LEU A 164 25.33 -20.49 1.86
CA LEU A 164 24.37 -21.59 1.82
C LEU A 164 23.15 -21.25 2.68
N PHE A 165 23.40 -20.63 3.84
CA PHE A 165 22.37 -20.20 4.77
C PHE A 165 21.40 -19.19 4.11
N GLY A 166 21.93 -18.15 3.47
CA GLY A 166 21.12 -17.15 2.77
C GLY A 166 20.34 -17.73 1.59
N ASP A 167 20.94 -18.66 0.83
CA ASP A 167 20.26 -19.31 -0.29
C ASP A 167 19.09 -20.19 0.15
N ILE A 168 19.22 -20.93 1.26
CA ILE A 168 18.13 -21.71 1.85
C ILE A 168 16.99 -20.79 2.27
N LEU A 169 17.28 -19.65 2.90
CA LEU A 169 16.29 -18.69 3.36
C LEU A 169 15.60 -17.94 2.20
N ASN A 170 16.29 -17.68 1.11
CA ASN A 170 15.72 -16.99 -0.06
C ASN A 170 14.76 -17.87 -0.86
N GLN A 171 14.97 -19.19 -0.91
CA GLN A 171 14.17 -20.08 -1.75
C GLN A 171 12.90 -20.62 -1.07
N LEU A 172 12.82 -20.55 0.26
CA LEU A 172 11.71 -21.07 1.05
C LEU A 172 10.85 -19.94 1.63
N GLN A 173 10.56 -18.92 0.80
CA GLN A 173 9.68 -17.80 1.18
C GLN A 173 8.20 -18.22 1.25
N ASP A 174 7.76 -19.20 0.45
CA ASP A 174 6.38 -19.69 0.43
C ASP A 174 6.32 -21.23 0.55
N PRO A 175 5.83 -21.81 1.67
CA PRO A 175 5.38 -21.17 2.90
C PRO A 175 6.59 -20.80 3.79
N PRO A 176 6.48 -19.77 4.64
CA PRO A 176 7.61 -19.31 5.45
C PRO A 176 8.09 -20.39 6.45
N LEU A 177 9.40 -20.56 6.56
CA LEU A 177 10.04 -21.35 7.62
C LEU A 177 9.84 -20.68 8.99
N ASP A 178 9.57 -21.47 10.03
CA ASP A 178 9.55 -20.98 11.41
C ASP A 178 10.99 -20.84 11.95
N LEU A 179 11.54 -19.62 11.85
CA LEU A 179 12.88 -19.29 12.32
C LEU A 179 12.98 -19.23 13.85
N ASN A 180 11.85 -19.18 14.56
CA ASN A 180 11.77 -19.06 16.02
C ASN A 180 11.60 -20.43 16.71
N ARG A 181 11.68 -21.52 15.94
CA ARG A 181 11.67 -22.88 16.47
C ARG A 181 12.91 -23.15 17.31
N CYS A 182 12.70 -23.66 18.52
CA CYS A 182 13.79 -24.02 19.42
C CYS A 182 14.43 -25.36 19.07
N ASN A 183 15.74 -25.47 19.30
CA ASN A 183 16.46 -26.73 19.30
C ASN A 183 16.15 -27.55 20.57
N GLN A 184 16.77 -28.72 20.67
CA GLN A 184 16.69 -29.64 21.82
C GLN A 184 17.12 -29.04 23.19
N PHE A 185 17.83 -27.91 23.20
CA PHE A 185 18.23 -27.19 24.41
C PHE A 185 17.31 -26.01 24.72
N GLY A 186 16.26 -25.79 23.89
CA GLY A 186 15.33 -24.67 24.02
C GLY A 186 15.83 -23.38 23.38
N TRP A 187 16.90 -23.41 22.58
CA TRP A 187 17.51 -22.21 21.98
C TRP A 187 17.04 -22.01 20.54
N ARG A 188 16.81 -20.76 20.14
CA ARG A 188 16.47 -20.42 18.76
C ARG A 188 17.72 -20.35 17.89
N LEU A 189 17.54 -20.37 16.58
CA LEU A 189 18.64 -20.31 15.61
C LEU A 189 19.48 -19.03 15.77
N VAL A 190 18.82 -17.91 16.08
CA VAL A 190 19.46 -16.62 16.41
C VAL A 190 20.34 -16.72 17.63
N ASP A 191 19.90 -17.41 18.70
CA ASP A 191 20.69 -17.50 19.93
C ASP A 191 22.02 -18.20 19.68
N GLU A 192 22.01 -19.27 18.90
CA GLU A 192 23.21 -20.02 18.52
C GLU A 192 24.15 -19.15 17.64
N ALA A 193 23.59 -18.36 16.72
CA ALA A 193 24.35 -17.41 15.90
C ALA A 193 24.97 -16.25 16.73
N VAL A 194 24.23 -15.73 17.71
CA VAL A 194 24.67 -14.67 18.63
C VAL A 194 25.79 -15.17 19.55
N MET A 195 25.67 -16.40 20.10
CA MET A 195 26.72 -16.99 20.95
C MET A 195 27.97 -17.38 20.16
N LEU A 196 27.83 -17.76 18.90
CA LEU A 196 28.96 -18.02 18.01
C LEU A 196 29.60 -16.74 17.44
N ASN A 197 28.98 -15.58 17.67
CA ASN A 197 29.42 -14.29 17.14
C ASN A 197 29.52 -14.27 15.60
N TYR A 198 28.48 -14.75 14.91
CA TYR A 198 28.38 -14.75 13.44
C TYR A 198 27.48 -13.61 12.93
N PRO A 199 28.01 -12.38 12.72
CA PRO A 199 27.20 -11.19 12.48
C PRO A 199 26.38 -11.26 11.18
N ALA A 200 26.95 -11.77 10.10
CA ALA A 200 26.24 -11.89 8.82
C ALA A 200 25.00 -12.80 8.91
N ILE A 201 25.10 -13.90 9.66
CA ILE A 201 24.01 -14.86 9.83
C ILE A 201 22.94 -14.30 10.79
N ALA A 202 23.37 -13.70 11.90
CA ALA A 202 22.45 -13.04 12.82
C ALA A 202 21.68 -11.90 12.14
N HIS A 203 22.36 -11.11 11.31
CA HIS A 203 21.74 -10.02 10.55
C HIS A 203 20.64 -10.52 9.59
N ASP A 204 20.91 -11.54 8.78
CA ASP A 204 19.90 -12.14 7.88
C ASP A 204 18.72 -12.74 8.66
N LEU A 205 18.97 -13.29 9.86
CA LEU A 205 17.90 -13.81 10.73
C LEU A 205 17.03 -12.70 11.34
N PHE A 206 17.62 -11.64 11.89
CA PHE A 206 16.87 -10.52 12.45
C PHE A 206 16.05 -9.78 11.37
N GLN A 207 16.61 -9.60 10.16
CA GLN A 207 15.87 -9.03 9.03
C GLN A 207 14.61 -9.81 8.64
N ARG A 208 14.58 -11.12 8.94
CA ARG A 208 13.45 -12.02 8.66
C ARG A 208 12.54 -12.25 9.87
N GLY A 209 12.69 -11.45 10.94
CA GLY A 209 11.82 -11.48 12.12
C GLY A 209 12.13 -12.59 13.12
N ALA A 210 13.33 -13.17 13.09
CA ALA A 210 13.77 -14.08 14.13
C ALA A 210 14.11 -13.29 15.41
N GLN A 211 13.73 -13.82 16.57
CA GLN A 211 13.85 -13.16 17.87
C GLN A 211 14.68 -13.98 18.83
N GLU A 212 15.47 -13.34 19.69
CA GLU A 212 16.21 -14.03 20.75
C GLU A 212 15.27 -14.70 21.78
N THR A 213 15.74 -15.77 22.42
CA THR A 213 14.96 -16.41 23.48
C THR A 213 14.95 -15.53 24.74
N PRO A 214 13.78 -15.20 25.33
CA PRO A 214 13.68 -14.30 26.48
C PRO A 214 14.50 -14.74 27.72
N SER A 215 14.66 -16.04 27.94
CA SER A 215 15.46 -16.58 29.06
C SER A 215 16.97 -16.44 28.84
N LEU A 216 17.42 -16.19 27.61
CA LEU A 216 18.83 -16.12 27.21
C LEU A 216 19.29 -14.69 26.91
N LEU A 217 18.56 -13.66 27.32
CA LEU A 217 18.94 -12.27 27.02
C LEU A 217 20.22 -11.80 27.75
N ASN A 218 20.58 -12.46 28.85
CA ASN A 218 21.70 -12.06 29.69
C ASN A 218 22.91 -12.99 29.50
N LYS A 219 24.11 -12.42 29.52
CA LYS A 219 25.38 -13.18 29.49
C LYS A 219 25.45 -14.30 30.53
N ASN A 220 25.02 -14.04 31.77
CA ASN A 220 25.08 -15.03 32.84
C ASN A 220 24.14 -16.22 32.55
N THR A 221 22.92 -15.96 32.07
CA THR A 221 21.97 -17.03 31.75
C THR A 221 22.40 -17.84 30.53
N ARG A 222 22.98 -17.18 29.51
CA ARG A 222 23.65 -17.87 28.39
C ARG A 222 24.80 -18.76 28.86
N MET A 223 25.64 -18.26 29.77
CA MET A 223 26.78 -19.03 30.31
C MET A 223 26.34 -20.26 31.10
N GLU A 224 25.32 -20.13 31.95
CA GLU A 224 24.74 -21.24 32.68
C GLU A 224 24.11 -22.27 31.75
N ALA A 225 23.37 -21.82 30.72
CA ALA A 225 22.77 -22.69 29.71
C ALA A 225 23.84 -23.48 28.95
N LEU A 226 24.90 -22.82 28.50
CA LEU A 226 26.03 -23.44 27.80
C LEU A 226 26.77 -24.45 28.69
N THR A 227 27.05 -24.08 29.94
CA THR A 227 27.73 -24.97 30.91
C THR A 227 26.89 -26.22 31.21
N ARG A 228 25.56 -26.05 31.33
CA ARG A 228 24.63 -27.17 31.52
C ARG A 228 24.58 -28.08 30.28
N ALA A 229 24.54 -27.50 29.09
CA ALA A 229 24.56 -28.25 27.83
C ALA A 229 25.86 -29.05 27.66
N LEU A 230 27.02 -28.44 27.96
CA LEU A 230 28.33 -29.09 27.92
C LEU A 230 28.38 -30.31 28.87
N ARG A 231 27.94 -30.13 30.13
CA ARG A 231 27.87 -31.23 31.12
C ARG A 231 26.94 -32.36 30.69
N GLY A 232 25.81 -32.02 30.06
CA GLY A 232 24.87 -33.02 29.53
C GLY A 232 25.50 -33.84 28.41
N LEU A 233 26.24 -33.19 27.51
CA LEU A 233 26.98 -33.83 26.41
C LEU A 233 28.11 -34.73 26.91
N ASP A 234 28.91 -34.26 27.87
CA ASP A 234 29.97 -35.08 28.49
C ASP A 234 29.39 -36.35 29.15
N ALA A 235 28.24 -36.23 29.82
CA ALA A 235 27.54 -37.36 30.40
C ALA A 235 27.03 -38.34 29.33
N ILE A 236 26.48 -37.84 28.22
CA ILE A 236 26.03 -38.67 27.09
C ILE A 236 27.22 -39.39 26.44
N GLN A 237 28.35 -38.70 26.26
CA GLN A 237 29.57 -39.31 25.69
C GLN A 237 30.13 -40.39 26.61
N ALA A 238 30.18 -40.15 27.92
CA ALA A 238 30.58 -41.16 28.90
C ALA A 238 29.66 -42.38 28.90
N VAL A 239 28.33 -42.19 28.83
CA VAL A 239 27.36 -43.29 28.75
C VAL A 239 27.44 -44.04 27.42
N SER A 240 27.71 -43.34 26.31
CA SER A 240 27.90 -43.96 25.00
C SER A 240 29.15 -44.83 24.94
N GLN A 241 30.24 -44.43 25.62
CA GLN A 241 31.47 -45.24 25.73
C GLN A 241 31.27 -46.52 26.56
N LEU A 242 30.24 -46.54 27.41
CA LEU A 242 29.88 -47.67 28.28
C LEU A 242 28.83 -48.61 27.67
N ARG A 243 28.27 -48.30 26.49
CA ARG A 243 27.33 -49.17 25.77
C ARG A 243 28.09 -50.23 24.97
N THR A 244 27.90 -51.50 25.32
CA THR A 244 28.57 -52.65 24.68
C THR A 244 27.98 -53.05 23.32
N ASN A 245 26.81 -52.51 22.92
CA ASN A 245 26.21 -52.71 21.59
C ASN A 245 25.41 -51.47 21.15
N PRO A 246 26.06 -50.42 20.62
CA PRO A 246 25.33 -49.29 20.04
C PRO A 246 24.80 -49.66 18.65
N ASN A 247 23.52 -49.41 18.38
CA ASN A 247 23.02 -49.43 17.00
C ASN A 247 23.57 -48.17 16.29
N PRO A 248 24.56 -48.29 15.38
CA PRO A 248 25.36 -47.16 14.94
C PRO A 248 24.55 -46.14 14.16
N ARG A 249 23.45 -46.55 13.50
CA ARG A 249 22.61 -45.66 12.69
C ARG A 249 21.75 -44.70 13.52
N LEU A 250 21.20 -45.16 14.65
CA LEU A 250 20.40 -44.31 15.55
C LEU A 250 21.30 -43.38 16.37
N LEU A 251 22.45 -43.89 16.83
CA LEU A 251 23.42 -43.09 17.57
C LEU A 251 23.99 -41.94 16.71
N VAL A 252 24.29 -42.20 15.43
CA VAL A 252 24.77 -41.17 14.49
C VAL A 252 23.68 -40.14 14.18
N ALA A 253 22.42 -40.55 14.05
CA ALA A 253 21.29 -39.63 13.84
C ALA A 253 21.00 -38.76 15.08
N GLU A 254 21.07 -39.34 16.29
CA GLU A 254 20.91 -38.61 17.56
C GLU A 254 22.10 -37.66 17.81
N LEU A 255 23.33 -38.08 17.56
CA LEU A 255 24.53 -37.25 17.72
C LEU A 255 24.63 -36.12 16.67
N ALA A 256 24.09 -36.31 15.47
CA ALA A 256 24.10 -35.27 14.42
C ALA A 256 23.19 -34.07 14.75
N ALA A 257 22.13 -34.27 15.54
CA ALA A 257 21.24 -33.19 15.98
C ALA A 257 21.87 -32.33 17.09
N ILE A 258 22.76 -32.92 17.88
CA ILE A 258 23.39 -32.30 19.04
C ILE A 258 24.61 -31.44 18.60
N PRO A 259 24.74 -30.17 19.05
CA PRO A 259 25.95 -29.39 18.91
C PRO A 259 27.19 -30.17 19.36
N SER A 260 28.26 -30.13 18.57
CA SER A 260 29.52 -30.75 19.00
C SER A 260 30.08 -30.04 20.23
N ILE A 261 30.83 -30.77 21.06
CA ILE A 261 31.51 -30.20 22.24
C ILE A 261 32.40 -29.01 21.82
N ASN A 262 33.06 -29.10 20.67
CA ASN A 262 33.90 -28.02 20.14
C ASN A 262 33.09 -26.73 19.88
N ILE A 263 31.89 -26.85 19.34
CA ILE A 263 31.00 -25.71 19.07
C ILE A 263 30.53 -25.07 20.39
N LEU A 264 30.17 -25.88 21.39
CA LEU A 264 29.79 -25.34 22.70
C LEU A 264 30.97 -24.68 23.43
N GLN A 265 32.17 -25.25 23.34
CA GLN A 265 33.38 -24.62 23.88
C GLN A 265 33.68 -23.29 23.19
N GLN A 266 33.49 -23.21 21.87
CA GLN A 266 33.59 -21.96 21.13
C GLN A 266 32.55 -20.93 21.58
N MET A 267 31.28 -21.33 21.76
CA MET A 267 30.25 -20.45 22.29
C MET A 267 30.58 -19.93 23.68
N ILE A 268 31.03 -20.81 24.60
CA ILE A 268 31.45 -20.41 25.95
C ILE A 268 32.56 -19.37 25.85
N HIS A 269 33.60 -19.66 25.06
CA HIS A 269 34.73 -18.77 24.87
C HIS A 269 34.31 -17.40 24.31
N ASN A 270 33.43 -17.39 23.31
CA ASN A 270 32.93 -16.16 22.71
C ASN A 270 32.09 -15.37 23.71
N VAL A 271 31.11 -16.00 24.37
CA VAL A 271 30.27 -15.35 25.37
C VAL A 271 31.11 -14.79 26.53
N GLU A 272 32.15 -15.49 27.00
CA GLU A 272 33.08 -15.00 28.01
C GLU A 272 33.84 -13.75 27.56
N LYS A 273 34.32 -13.75 26.31
CA LYS A 273 35.06 -12.64 25.71
C LYS A 273 34.20 -11.43 25.38
N THR A 274 32.91 -11.61 25.06
CA THR A 274 32.03 -10.49 24.68
C THR A 274 31.90 -9.48 25.82
N ARG A 275 32.13 -8.22 25.49
CA ARG A 275 31.96 -7.06 26.39
C ARG A 275 30.86 -6.15 25.84
N PRO A 276 30.18 -5.36 26.70
CA PRO A 276 29.21 -4.38 26.24
C PRO A 276 29.83 -3.41 25.22
N PRO A 277 29.08 -2.97 24.20
CA PRO A 277 29.60 -2.13 23.12
C PRO A 277 29.84 -0.70 23.64
N ARG A 278 31.06 -0.44 24.13
CA ARG A 278 31.50 0.90 24.57
C ARG A 278 32.00 1.69 23.36
N ASN A 279 31.62 2.97 23.28
CA ASN A 279 32.00 3.88 22.18
C ASN A 279 31.57 3.42 20.77
N TYR A 280 30.54 2.55 20.67
CA TYR A 280 30.02 2.08 19.39
C TYR A 280 29.28 3.19 18.64
N LEU A 281 28.53 4.03 19.37
CA LEU A 281 27.80 5.17 18.81
C LEU A 281 28.73 6.37 18.61
N ASP A 282 28.63 7.03 17.46
CA ASP A 282 29.32 8.28 17.14
C ASP A 282 28.44 9.49 17.41
N LYS A 283 27.35 9.57 16.65
CA LYS A 283 26.41 10.67 16.65
C LYS A 283 25.02 10.10 16.73
N VAL A 284 24.24 10.61 17.67
CA VAL A 284 22.82 10.28 17.81
C VAL A 284 22.05 11.53 17.43
N THR A 285 21.21 11.42 16.41
CA THR A 285 20.38 12.50 15.90
C THR A 285 18.92 12.23 16.18
N ILE A 286 18.18 13.26 16.54
CA ILE A 286 16.74 13.18 16.76
C ILE A 286 16.00 14.18 15.89
N GLU A 287 14.86 13.73 15.38
CA GLU A 287 13.96 14.53 14.57
C GLU A 287 12.53 14.28 15.04
N ALA A 288 11.73 15.34 15.12
CA ALA A 288 10.29 15.19 15.34
C ALA A 288 9.69 14.41 14.16
N TRP A 289 8.93 13.37 14.47
CA TRP A 289 8.42 12.40 13.50
C TRP A 289 6.91 12.48 13.32
N ASP A 290 6.18 12.81 14.38
CA ASP A 290 4.76 13.17 14.35
C ASP A 290 4.52 14.21 15.48
N GLU A 291 3.27 14.56 15.74
CA GLU A 291 2.90 15.52 16.78
C GLU A 291 3.18 15.03 18.22
N ASP A 292 3.39 13.73 18.42
CA ASP A 292 3.64 13.07 19.71
C ASP A 292 4.79 12.05 19.65
N ALA A 293 5.57 12.06 18.56
CA ALA A 293 6.60 11.06 18.30
C ALA A 293 7.93 11.67 17.82
N VAL A 294 9.03 11.02 18.20
CA VAL A 294 10.40 11.39 17.82
C VAL A 294 11.10 10.19 17.18
N ALA A 295 11.77 10.43 16.06
CA ALA A 295 12.65 9.46 15.43
C ALA A 295 14.08 9.68 15.89
N VAL A 296 14.69 8.64 16.46
CA VAL A 296 16.09 8.59 16.85
C VAL A 296 16.87 7.84 15.78
N THR A 297 17.90 8.48 15.23
CA THR A 297 18.84 7.91 14.26
C THR A 297 20.24 7.92 14.84
N CYS A 298 21.09 6.99 14.45
CA CYS A 298 22.44 6.92 14.97
C CYS A 298 23.46 6.54 13.90
N LEU A 299 24.67 7.09 14.06
CA LEU A 299 25.86 6.72 13.30
C LEU A 299 26.80 5.94 14.21
N THR A 300 27.43 4.90 13.68
CA THR A 300 28.32 4.00 14.43
C THR A 300 29.79 4.28 14.08
N ARG A 301 30.70 4.20 15.07
CA ARG A 301 32.13 4.52 14.91
C ARG A 301 32.98 3.35 14.42
N THR A 302 32.66 2.16 14.91
CA THR A 302 33.53 0.98 14.84
C THR A 302 32.67 -0.27 14.77
N GLU A 303 33.25 -1.38 14.30
CA GLU A 303 32.63 -2.69 14.42
C GLU A 303 32.50 -3.07 15.91
N SER A 304 31.32 -3.52 16.32
CA SER A 304 31.06 -3.89 17.70
C SER A 304 31.83 -5.16 18.09
N PRO A 305 32.30 -5.29 19.36
CA PRO A 305 33.00 -6.49 19.85
C PRO A 305 32.09 -7.72 20.01
N GLY A 306 30.90 -7.71 19.40
CA GLY A 306 29.86 -8.72 19.44
C GLY A 306 28.63 -8.24 18.66
N ILE A 307 27.70 -9.13 18.37
CA ILE A 307 26.47 -8.79 17.63
C ILE A 307 25.59 -7.85 18.48
N VAL A 308 25.28 -6.68 17.91
CA VAL A 308 24.36 -5.70 18.50
C VAL A 308 22.94 -6.13 18.20
N SER A 309 22.12 -6.37 19.22
CA SER A 309 20.75 -6.85 19.03
C SER A 309 19.71 -6.04 19.80
N GLY A 310 20.12 -4.95 20.45
CA GLY A 310 19.20 -4.10 21.18
C GLY A 310 19.61 -2.64 21.22
N PHE A 311 18.61 -1.77 21.31
CA PHE A 311 18.74 -0.34 21.45
C PHE A 311 17.84 0.10 22.60
N LYS A 312 18.35 0.91 23.52
CA LYS A 312 17.54 1.51 24.58
C LYS A 312 17.63 3.01 24.45
N VAL A 313 16.49 3.61 24.15
CA VAL A 313 16.30 5.06 24.15
C VAL A 313 15.78 5.44 25.53
N GLU A 314 16.43 6.40 26.17
CA GLU A 314 16.02 6.97 27.45
C GLU A 314 15.76 8.46 27.26
N TRP A 315 14.69 8.96 27.87
CA TRP A 315 14.33 10.38 27.79
C TRP A 315 13.86 10.94 29.13
N CYS A 316 14.07 12.24 29.31
CA CYS A 316 13.71 12.98 30.51
C CYS A 316 13.49 14.46 30.15
N LEU A 317 12.82 15.21 31.03
CA LEU A 317 12.71 16.67 30.95
C LEU A 317 13.95 17.40 31.52
N ASP A 318 14.81 16.67 32.24
CA ASP A 318 16.07 17.18 32.79
C ASP A 318 17.27 16.58 32.05
N GLY A 319 18.21 17.44 31.65
CA GLY A 319 19.44 17.07 30.95
C GLY A 319 20.41 16.25 31.80
N THR A 320 20.23 16.19 33.11
CA THR A 320 21.07 15.36 34.00
C THR A 320 20.63 13.89 34.10
N PHE A 321 19.41 13.56 33.62
CA PHE A 321 18.81 12.21 33.72
C PHE A 321 18.78 11.64 35.16
N THR A 322 18.59 12.49 36.16
CA THR A 322 18.58 12.08 37.58
C THR A 322 17.21 11.60 38.06
N ASN A 323 16.12 12.22 37.60
CA ASN A 323 14.75 11.93 38.02
C ASN A 323 13.84 11.62 36.81
N ASN A 324 12.80 10.79 37.02
CA ASN A 324 11.74 10.52 36.02
C ASN A 324 12.23 10.14 34.61
N VAL A 325 13.28 9.32 34.53
CA VAL A 325 13.81 8.83 33.26
C VAL A 325 12.88 7.74 32.72
N ALA A 326 12.17 8.07 31.64
CA ALA A 326 11.43 7.09 30.87
C ALA A 326 12.38 6.37 29.90
N SER A 327 12.07 5.13 29.55
CA SER A 327 12.90 4.36 28.62
C SER A 327 12.10 3.37 27.79
N GLN A 328 12.51 3.20 26.54
CA GLN A 328 11.99 2.19 25.62
C GLN A 328 13.14 1.37 25.09
N THR A 329 12.99 0.05 25.15
CA THR A 329 13.99 -0.90 24.64
C THR A 329 13.46 -1.56 23.38
N PHE A 330 14.17 -1.36 22.28
CA PHE A 330 13.98 -2.01 21.00
C PHE A 330 14.93 -3.20 20.94
N ARG A 331 14.41 -4.42 20.72
CA ARG A 331 15.19 -5.67 20.69
C ARG A 331 15.06 -6.33 19.33
N ASP A 332 15.95 -7.30 19.08
CA ASP A 332 15.94 -8.14 17.88
C ASP A 332 16.05 -7.33 16.59
N LEU A 333 16.76 -6.20 16.66
CA LEU A 333 16.97 -5.26 15.55
C LEU A 333 18.46 -5.09 15.30
N MET A 334 18.84 -5.20 14.04
CA MET A 334 20.18 -4.90 13.55
C MET A 334 20.12 -3.63 12.71
N ASP A 335 20.97 -2.65 13.04
CA ASP A 335 21.14 -1.40 12.31
C ASP A 335 19.82 -0.77 11.80
N PRO A 336 18.83 -0.54 12.70
CA PRO A 336 17.55 0.01 12.30
C PRO A 336 17.76 1.42 11.71
N PRO A 337 17.10 1.76 10.60
CA PRO A 337 17.27 3.07 9.96
C PRO A 337 16.82 4.21 10.86
N ARG A 338 15.86 3.96 11.76
CA ARG A 338 15.35 4.88 12.78
C ARG A 338 14.65 4.11 13.91
N LEU A 339 14.63 4.68 15.11
CA LEU A 339 13.91 4.18 16.28
C LEU A 339 12.83 5.21 16.64
N ILE A 340 11.56 4.82 16.63
CA ILE A 340 10.45 5.75 16.90
C ILE A 340 10.00 5.62 18.34
N VAL A 341 10.08 6.71 19.09
CA VAL A 341 9.52 6.85 20.44
C VAL A 341 8.23 7.65 20.31
N ALA A 342 7.11 7.06 20.74
CA ALA A 342 5.77 7.65 20.68
C ALA A 342 5.28 8.08 22.08
N ASP A 343 4.05 8.61 22.15
CA ASP A 343 3.35 9.01 23.38
C ASP A 343 4.07 10.12 24.18
N LEU A 344 4.70 11.05 23.48
CA LEU A 344 5.40 12.18 24.09
C LEU A 344 4.50 13.42 24.17
N ALA A 345 4.64 14.20 25.24
CA ALA A 345 3.84 15.41 25.41
C ALA A 345 4.34 16.54 24.51
N LYS A 346 3.41 17.28 23.91
CA LYS A 346 3.70 18.43 23.05
C LYS A 346 4.35 19.58 23.83
N ASP A 347 5.18 20.36 23.14
CA ASP A 347 5.81 21.59 23.65
C ASP A 347 6.68 21.39 24.91
N GLN A 348 7.17 20.18 25.15
CA GLN A 348 8.09 19.89 26.26
C GLN A 348 9.55 19.73 25.76
N PRO A 349 10.55 20.28 26.48
CA PRO A 349 11.96 20.16 26.12
C PRO A 349 12.54 18.83 26.63
N TYR A 350 12.46 17.80 25.79
CA TYR A 350 13.01 16.48 26.13
C TYR A 350 14.51 16.39 25.84
N TYR A 351 15.22 15.68 26.72
CA TYR A 351 16.59 15.23 26.54
C TYR A 351 16.57 13.74 26.27
N PHE A 352 17.21 13.32 25.17
CA PHE A 352 17.29 11.91 24.78
C PHE A 352 18.72 11.40 24.88
N ARG A 353 18.88 10.15 25.29
CA ARG A 353 20.14 9.41 25.17
C ARG A 353 19.89 8.00 24.66
N LEU A 354 20.79 7.51 23.82
CA LEU A 354 20.72 6.18 23.22
C LEU A 354 21.83 5.30 23.78
N SER A 355 21.49 4.06 24.15
CA SER A 355 22.45 3.03 24.50
C SER A 355 22.20 1.79 23.65
N VAL A 356 23.29 1.11 23.26
CA VAL A 356 23.24 -0.08 22.41
C VAL A 356 23.55 -1.30 23.26
N ALA A 357 22.85 -2.41 23.02
CA ALA A 357 23.06 -3.67 23.71
C ALA A 357 23.58 -4.76 22.76
N ASN A 358 24.44 -5.59 23.32
CA ASN A 358 24.71 -6.94 22.81
C ASN A 358 24.40 -7.96 23.92
N LEU A 359 24.75 -9.22 23.71
CA LEU A 359 24.56 -10.29 24.70
C LEU A 359 25.20 -10.02 26.08
N ALA A 360 26.21 -9.13 26.17
CA ALA A 360 26.87 -8.77 27.41
C ALA A 360 26.17 -7.62 28.17
N GLY A 361 25.20 -6.94 27.55
CA GLY A 361 24.42 -5.85 28.12
C GLY A 361 24.56 -4.52 27.37
N PHE A 362 24.01 -3.46 27.97
CA PHE A 362 24.02 -2.11 27.41
C PHE A 362 25.41 -1.45 27.53
N GLY A 363 25.81 -0.79 26.45
CA GLY A 363 26.97 0.10 26.39
C GLY A 363 26.72 1.45 27.07
N SER A 364 27.72 2.33 26.99
CA SER A 364 27.62 3.70 27.51
C SER A 364 26.57 4.51 26.73
N PRO A 365 25.64 5.22 27.39
CA PRO A 365 24.66 6.04 26.71
C PRO A 365 25.33 7.26 26.04
N VAL A 366 24.84 7.64 24.87
CA VAL A 366 25.25 8.82 24.12
C VAL A 366 24.08 9.78 24.00
N LEU A 367 24.31 11.06 24.34
CA LEU A 367 23.30 12.11 24.25
C LEU A 367 22.94 12.38 22.79
N ALA A 368 21.65 12.55 22.52
CA ALA A 368 21.14 12.89 21.20
C ALA A 368 21.27 14.39 20.90
N HIS A 369 21.32 14.74 19.62
CA HIS A 369 21.30 16.11 19.13
C HIS A 369 20.20 16.32 18.07
N PRO A 370 19.48 17.47 18.07
CA PRO A 370 19.60 18.61 18.98
C PRO A 370 19.20 18.29 20.42
N SER A 371 19.74 19.03 21.39
CA SER A 371 19.43 18.85 22.82
C SER A 371 19.36 20.22 23.52
N PRO A 372 18.28 20.54 24.25
CA PRO A 372 17.02 19.80 24.30
C PRO A 372 16.29 19.80 22.95
N SER A 373 15.39 18.85 22.75
CA SER A 373 14.49 18.82 21.58
C SER A 373 13.04 19.01 22.03
N THR A 374 12.35 19.94 21.38
CA THR A 374 10.92 20.17 21.61
C THR A 374 10.12 19.57 20.47
N ILE A 375 9.08 18.81 20.80
CA ILE A 375 8.16 18.23 19.83
C ILE A 375 7.11 19.29 19.50
N THR A 376 7.20 19.81 18.29
CA THR A 376 6.31 20.86 17.78
C THR A 376 5.76 20.45 16.43
N SER A 377 4.63 21.03 16.06
CA SER A 377 3.95 20.88 14.78
C SER A 377 3.82 22.25 14.11
N TRP A 378 3.77 22.28 12.79
CA TRP A 378 3.44 23.49 12.02
C TRP A 378 2.12 24.13 12.49
N ARG A 379 1.20 23.31 13.05
CA ARG A 379 -0.08 23.76 13.62
C ARG A 379 0.09 24.67 14.84
N ASP A 380 1.20 24.60 15.56
CA ASP A 380 1.46 25.40 16.76
C ASP A 380 1.79 26.89 16.43
N LEU A 381 1.77 27.24 15.14
CA LEU A 381 1.82 28.61 14.62
C LEU A 381 0.47 29.13 14.12
N SER A 382 -0.52 28.25 13.98
CA SER A 382 -1.82 28.57 13.41
C SER A 382 -2.91 28.37 14.46
N ASP A 383 -3.81 29.34 14.63
CA ASP A 383 -5.04 29.18 15.43
C ASP A 383 -6.05 28.23 14.77
N THR A 384 -5.65 27.51 13.71
CA THR A 384 -6.50 26.59 12.98
C THR A 384 -6.87 25.41 13.88
N THR A 385 -8.16 25.31 14.20
CA THR A 385 -8.78 24.16 14.86
C THR A 385 -8.36 22.87 14.16
N LYS A 386 -8.03 21.82 14.93
CA LYS A 386 -7.76 20.48 14.42
C LYS A 386 -8.84 20.11 13.40
N GLY A 387 -8.45 19.90 12.14
CA GLY A 387 -9.32 19.21 11.20
C GLY A 387 -9.61 17.81 11.75
N SER A 388 -10.84 17.33 11.60
CA SER A 388 -11.21 15.97 12.03
C SER A 388 -10.25 14.97 11.39
N SER A 389 -9.71 14.05 12.20
CA SER A 389 -8.92 12.95 11.66
C SER A 389 -9.76 12.15 10.67
N TYR A 390 -9.14 11.56 9.64
CA TYR A 390 -9.86 10.69 8.71
C TYR A 390 -10.53 9.51 9.45
N ASP A 391 -9.94 9.03 10.54
CA ASP A 391 -10.50 7.95 11.37
C ASP A 391 -11.74 8.40 12.14
N GLU A 392 -11.72 9.61 12.72
CA GLU A 392 -12.87 10.20 13.40
C GLU A 392 -14.02 10.43 12.39
N ALA A 393 -13.69 10.98 11.22
CA ALA A 393 -14.65 11.21 10.16
C ALA A 393 -15.27 9.90 9.64
N LEU A 394 -14.49 8.82 9.56
CA LEU A 394 -14.99 7.50 9.17
C LEU A 394 -16.05 6.99 10.15
N LEU A 395 -15.80 7.11 11.46
CA LEU A 395 -16.77 6.70 12.49
C LEU A 395 -18.09 7.48 12.38
N ILE A 396 -18.01 8.81 12.21
CA ILE A 396 -19.21 9.65 12.04
C ILE A 396 -19.93 9.31 10.74
N LEU A 397 -19.21 9.08 9.64
CA LEU A 397 -19.82 8.68 8.37
C LEU A 397 -20.52 7.33 8.45
N GLN A 398 -19.97 6.36 9.19
CA GLN A 398 -20.63 5.08 9.43
C GLN A 398 -21.94 5.26 10.20
N GLU A 399 -21.96 6.11 11.23
CA GLU A 399 -23.20 6.46 11.95
C GLU A 399 -24.23 7.12 11.02
N ILE A 400 -23.80 8.01 10.12
CA ILE A 400 -24.68 8.65 9.13
C ILE A 400 -25.24 7.62 8.13
N VAL A 401 -24.42 6.65 7.68
CA VAL A 401 -24.88 5.56 6.81
C VAL A 401 -25.96 4.74 7.51
N ASP A 402 -25.71 4.32 8.75
CA ASP A 402 -26.68 3.55 9.53
C ASP A 402 -27.97 4.32 9.76
N GLY A 403 -27.88 5.60 10.15
CA GLY A 403 -29.03 6.48 10.30
C GLY A 403 -29.83 6.65 9.00
N THR A 404 -29.14 6.75 7.86
CA THR A 404 -29.75 6.86 6.54
C THR A 404 -30.49 5.58 6.14
N LEU A 405 -29.88 4.41 6.36
CA LEU A 405 -30.53 3.11 6.08
C LEU A 405 -31.72 2.87 7.01
N GLN A 406 -31.61 3.22 8.29
CA GLN A 406 -32.75 3.14 9.22
C GLN A 406 -33.91 4.03 8.78
N LEU A 407 -33.65 5.26 8.32
CA LEU A 407 -34.66 6.16 7.79
C LEU A 407 -35.30 5.57 6.52
N GLN A 408 -34.51 5.02 5.60
CA GLN A 408 -35.01 4.34 4.41
C GLN A 408 -35.96 3.19 4.76
N HIS A 409 -35.59 2.34 5.71
CA HIS A 409 -36.46 1.27 6.18
C HIS A 409 -37.75 1.77 6.84
N LYS A 410 -37.72 2.87 7.60
CA LYS A 410 -38.92 3.49 8.20
C LYS A 410 -39.88 4.00 7.12
N VAL A 411 -39.36 4.71 6.13
CA VAL A 411 -40.13 5.22 4.99
C VAL A 411 -40.79 4.06 4.24
N GLN A 412 -40.05 2.98 3.97
CA GLN A 412 -40.58 1.84 3.21
C GLN A 412 -41.59 0.98 3.99
N ARG A 413 -41.52 0.91 5.32
CA ARG A 413 -42.52 0.18 6.13
C ARG A 413 -43.86 0.91 6.21
N GLN A 414 -43.85 2.25 6.14
CA GLN A 414 -45.07 3.06 6.21
C GLN A 414 -45.72 3.32 4.86
N THR A 415 -45.05 2.97 3.76
CA THR A 415 -45.71 2.90 2.46
C THR A 415 -46.53 1.61 2.39
N PRO A 416 -47.88 1.68 2.31
CA PRO A 416 -48.67 0.49 2.03
C PRO A 416 -48.20 -0.12 0.71
N SER A 417 -48.00 -1.44 0.71
CA SER A 417 -47.69 -2.21 -0.49
C SER A 417 -48.72 -1.88 -1.56
N THR A 418 -48.24 -1.46 -2.73
CA THR A 418 -49.04 -1.01 -3.86
C THR A 418 -49.68 -2.21 -4.55
N ASP A 419 -50.57 -2.93 -3.86
CA ASP A 419 -51.50 -3.88 -4.47
C ASP A 419 -52.90 -3.24 -4.70
N HIS A 420 -53.11 -2.02 -4.20
CA HIS A 420 -54.33 -1.25 -4.43
C HIS A 420 -54.01 0.15 -4.95
N GLU A 421 -53.83 0.23 -6.27
CA GLU A 421 -53.96 1.47 -7.02
C GLU A 421 -55.47 1.78 -7.18
N PRO A 422 -56.01 2.92 -6.71
CA PRO A 422 -57.35 3.34 -7.11
C PRO A 422 -57.23 3.86 -8.54
N SER A 423 -57.67 3.03 -9.50
CA SER A 423 -57.56 3.31 -10.92
C SER A 423 -58.30 4.59 -11.32
N LEU A 424 -57.56 5.59 -11.80
CA LEU A 424 -58.07 6.47 -12.86
C LEU A 424 -57.55 5.92 -14.19
N ARG A 425 -58.33 4.98 -14.74
CA ARG A 425 -58.36 4.49 -16.13
C ARG A 425 -57.05 4.65 -16.93
N SER A 426 -56.09 3.78 -16.68
CA SER A 426 -55.25 3.25 -17.77
C SER A 426 -55.44 1.73 -17.79
N VAL A 427 -55.86 1.20 -18.94
CA VAL A 427 -56.07 -0.25 -19.13
C VAL A 427 -54.69 -0.90 -19.23
N SER A 428 -54.07 -1.20 -18.08
CA SER A 428 -52.93 -2.10 -18.00
C SER A 428 -53.45 -3.53 -18.13
N ARG A 429 -53.25 -4.14 -19.31
CA ARG A 429 -53.48 -5.58 -19.51
C ARG A 429 -52.57 -6.34 -18.57
N ARG A 430 -53.14 -7.22 -17.73
CA ARG A 430 -52.35 -8.19 -16.95
C ARG A 430 -51.38 -8.92 -17.90
N PRO A 431 -50.07 -8.98 -17.60
CA PRO A 431 -49.13 -9.73 -18.44
C PRO A 431 -49.57 -11.19 -18.47
N SER A 432 -49.79 -11.70 -19.69
CA SER A 432 -50.15 -13.10 -19.88
C SER A 432 -49.03 -14.00 -19.38
N ILE A 433 -49.31 -15.24 -18.97
CA ILE A 433 -48.29 -16.28 -18.74
C ILE A 433 -47.36 -16.41 -19.96
N LYS A 434 -47.87 -16.11 -21.17
CA LYS A 434 -47.07 -16.02 -22.40
C LYS A 434 -46.13 -14.80 -22.44
N ASP A 435 -46.46 -13.69 -21.80
CA ASP A 435 -45.60 -12.50 -21.68
C ASP A 435 -44.53 -12.70 -20.59
N SER A 436 -44.87 -13.40 -19.50
CA SER A 436 -43.92 -13.80 -18.46
C SER A 436 -42.93 -14.86 -18.97
N LEU A 437 -43.40 -15.84 -19.75
CA LEU A 437 -42.50 -16.80 -20.43
C LEU A 437 -41.68 -16.12 -21.53
N LYS A 438 -42.22 -15.13 -22.26
CA LYS A 438 -41.43 -14.29 -23.19
C LYS A 438 -40.43 -13.37 -22.47
N ALA A 439 -40.64 -13.01 -21.21
CA ALA A 439 -39.68 -12.27 -20.40
C ALA A 439 -38.55 -13.17 -19.87
N ILE A 440 -38.85 -14.45 -19.60
CA ILE A 440 -37.88 -15.49 -19.22
C ILE A 440 -37.08 -15.99 -20.44
N ILE A 441 -37.69 -16.02 -21.63
CA ILE A 441 -37.09 -16.49 -22.90
C ILE A 441 -36.54 -15.33 -23.75
N LYS A 442 -36.82 -14.07 -23.40
CA LYS A 442 -36.09 -12.95 -24.01
C LYS A 442 -34.63 -13.12 -23.60
N PRO A 443 -33.69 -13.29 -24.56
CA PRO A 443 -32.29 -13.20 -24.20
C PRO A 443 -32.10 -11.86 -23.48
N LEU A 444 -31.42 -11.87 -22.35
CA LEU A 444 -31.10 -10.69 -21.54
C LEU A 444 -30.38 -9.60 -22.38
N ASN A 445 -29.94 -9.98 -23.60
CA ASN A 445 -29.16 -9.21 -24.55
C ASN A 445 -29.96 -8.96 -25.84
N ARG A 446 -31.03 -8.16 -25.80
CA ARG A 446 -31.35 -7.37 -27.00
C ARG A 446 -30.30 -6.28 -27.06
N THR A 447 -29.20 -6.54 -27.77
CA THR A 447 -28.30 -5.49 -28.20
C THR A 447 -29.16 -4.51 -29.00
N HIS A 448 -29.45 -3.34 -28.41
CA HIS A 448 -29.84 -2.21 -29.23
C HIS A 448 -28.75 -2.04 -30.28
N SER A 449 -29.14 -1.86 -31.54
CA SER A 449 -28.17 -1.58 -32.59
C SER A 449 -27.40 -0.34 -32.14
N THR A 450 -26.09 -0.45 -31.92
CA THR A 450 -25.25 0.70 -31.56
C THR A 450 -25.33 1.82 -32.61
N PHE A 451 -25.75 1.47 -33.83
CA PHE A 451 -26.04 2.36 -34.95
C PHE A 451 -27.30 3.26 -34.77
N ASP A 452 -28.17 2.99 -33.81
CA ASP A 452 -29.36 3.83 -33.56
C ASP A 452 -29.05 5.10 -32.73
N GLY A 453 -27.80 5.26 -32.29
CA GLY A 453 -27.33 6.39 -31.49
C GLY A 453 -27.87 6.40 -30.04
N GLY A 454 -27.18 7.09 -29.13
CA GLY A 454 -27.62 7.20 -27.74
C GLY A 454 -26.50 7.26 -26.71
N LEU A 455 -26.90 7.21 -25.43
CA LEU A 455 -25.99 7.16 -24.29
C LEU A 455 -25.81 5.71 -23.82
N PHE A 456 -24.58 5.22 -23.87
CA PHE A 456 -24.19 3.88 -23.47
C PHE A 456 -23.32 3.91 -22.21
N LEU A 457 -23.53 2.92 -21.34
CA LEU A 457 -22.64 2.61 -20.25
C LEU A 457 -21.87 1.33 -20.60
N SER A 458 -20.55 1.43 -20.68
CA SER A 458 -19.67 0.33 -21.07
C SER A 458 -18.70 -0.02 -19.95
N CYS A 459 -18.32 -1.29 -19.86
CA CYS A 459 -17.32 -1.76 -18.90
C CYS A 459 -16.16 -2.44 -19.62
N LEU A 460 -14.96 -1.90 -19.43
CA LEU A 460 -13.70 -2.49 -19.88
C LEU A 460 -13.10 -3.31 -18.74
N VAL A 461 -13.24 -4.63 -18.81
CA VAL A 461 -12.63 -5.54 -17.83
C VAL A 461 -11.27 -5.99 -18.35
N ILE A 462 -10.22 -5.68 -17.60
CA ILE A 462 -8.82 -5.89 -17.94
C ILE A 462 -8.21 -6.90 -16.98
N LYS A 463 -7.51 -7.88 -17.54
CA LYS A 463 -6.65 -8.79 -16.79
C LYS A 463 -5.33 -8.94 -17.52
N ASP A 464 -4.23 -8.53 -16.88
CA ASP A 464 -2.90 -8.53 -17.48
C ASP A 464 -2.91 -7.75 -18.83
N ASP A 465 -2.71 -8.47 -19.94
CA ASP A 465 -2.77 -7.95 -21.32
C ASP A 465 -4.02 -8.42 -22.10
N PHE A 466 -5.03 -8.92 -21.39
CA PHE A 466 -6.29 -9.41 -21.97
C PHE A 466 -7.48 -8.53 -21.56
N LEU A 467 -8.41 -8.39 -22.49
CA LEU A 467 -9.70 -7.73 -22.32
C LEU A 467 -10.81 -8.76 -22.35
N LEU A 468 -11.83 -8.56 -21.53
CA LEU A 468 -13.07 -9.32 -21.61
C LEU A 468 -13.98 -8.67 -22.66
N LEU A 469 -14.22 -9.38 -23.75
CA LEU A 469 -15.13 -8.96 -24.82
C LEU A 469 -16.25 -9.96 -24.99
N CYS A 470 -17.31 -9.53 -25.67
CA CYS A 470 -18.35 -10.42 -26.14
C CYS A 470 -17.81 -11.36 -27.24
N ASP A 471 -18.49 -12.48 -27.47
CA ASP A 471 -18.12 -13.43 -28.54
C ASP A 471 -18.08 -12.76 -29.92
N ASN A 472 -18.97 -11.80 -30.18
CA ASN A 472 -19.01 -10.98 -31.39
C ASN A 472 -17.99 -9.81 -31.40
N LEU A 473 -17.01 -9.81 -30.49
CA LEU A 473 -15.98 -8.76 -30.37
C LEU A 473 -16.51 -7.37 -30.05
N SER A 474 -17.70 -7.24 -29.45
CA SER A 474 -18.17 -5.97 -28.89
C SER A 474 -17.76 -5.78 -27.44
N LEU A 475 -17.74 -4.52 -26.97
CA LEU A 475 -17.55 -4.22 -25.55
C LEU A 475 -18.81 -4.59 -24.75
N PRO A 476 -18.66 -5.14 -23.53
CA PRO A 476 -19.78 -5.27 -22.59
C PRO A 476 -20.42 -3.90 -22.32
N ASN A 477 -21.68 -3.72 -22.71
CA ASN A 477 -22.36 -2.43 -22.62
C ASN A 477 -23.86 -2.58 -22.32
N GLN A 478 -24.47 -1.46 -21.89
CA GLN A 478 -25.90 -1.30 -21.70
C GLN A 478 -26.34 0.08 -22.19
N LEU A 479 -27.48 0.13 -22.89
CA LEU A 479 -28.11 1.39 -23.31
C LEU A 479 -28.75 2.08 -22.10
N VAL A 480 -28.35 3.31 -21.82
CA VAL A 480 -28.92 4.15 -20.75
C VAL A 480 -30.10 4.95 -21.30
N GLN A 481 -29.91 5.61 -22.45
CA GLN A 481 -30.96 6.40 -23.09
C GLN A 481 -30.88 6.32 -24.61
N SER A 482 -31.99 5.92 -25.23
CA SER A 482 -32.21 6.01 -26.68
C SER A 482 -32.39 7.48 -27.07
N GLN A 483 -31.73 7.95 -28.12
CA GLN A 483 -31.82 9.33 -28.62
C GLN A 483 -31.30 10.41 -27.63
N PHE A 484 -30.07 10.24 -27.17
CA PHE A 484 -29.37 11.26 -26.37
C PHE A 484 -28.77 12.33 -27.29
N LEU A 485 -29.24 13.57 -27.16
CA LEU A 485 -28.78 14.74 -27.94
C LEU A 485 -27.98 15.75 -27.09
N GLY A 486 -27.78 15.45 -25.80
CA GLY A 486 -27.07 16.31 -24.85
C GLY A 486 -25.63 15.87 -24.60
N THR A 487 -24.93 16.58 -23.73
CA THR A 487 -23.66 16.15 -23.14
C THR A 487 -23.88 15.68 -21.71
N VAL A 488 -23.18 14.62 -21.29
CA VAL A 488 -23.24 14.16 -19.89
C VAL A 488 -22.74 15.29 -18.98
N THR A 489 -23.59 15.73 -18.06
CA THR A 489 -23.26 16.82 -17.15
C THR A 489 -22.24 16.39 -16.09
N SER A 490 -21.48 17.33 -15.53
CA SER A 490 -20.55 17.03 -14.42
C SER A 490 -21.24 16.38 -13.23
N LYS A 491 -22.50 16.75 -12.96
CA LYS A 491 -23.31 16.17 -11.87
C LYS A 491 -23.64 14.70 -12.12
N GLU A 492 -24.03 14.35 -13.34
CA GLU A 492 -24.31 12.96 -13.72
C GLU A 492 -23.04 12.10 -13.67
N TYR A 493 -21.92 12.64 -14.12
CA TYR A 493 -20.62 11.97 -14.06
C TYR A 493 -20.17 11.72 -12.62
N ALA A 494 -20.29 12.72 -11.75
CA ALA A 494 -19.99 12.61 -10.33
C ALA A 494 -20.86 11.54 -9.65
N ARG A 495 -22.15 11.46 -10.01
CA ARG A 495 -23.06 10.43 -9.51
C ARG A 495 -22.66 9.04 -9.99
N LEU A 496 -22.35 8.88 -11.27
CA LEU A 496 -21.88 7.60 -11.83
C LEU A 496 -20.61 7.13 -11.12
N HIS A 497 -19.67 8.04 -10.82
CA HIS A 497 -18.44 7.72 -10.09
C HIS A 497 -18.77 7.09 -8.73
N LYS A 498 -19.67 7.71 -7.95
CA LYS A 498 -20.13 7.15 -6.66
C LYS A 498 -20.83 5.80 -6.82
N LEU A 499 -21.66 5.64 -7.85
CA LEU A 499 -22.42 4.41 -8.09
C LEU A 499 -21.54 3.23 -8.52
N SER A 500 -20.45 3.50 -9.26
CA SER A 500 -19.58 2.47 -9.87
C SER A 500 -18.92 1.51 -8.87
N CYS A 501 -18.74 1.94 -7.61
CA CYS A 501 -18.07 1.20 -6.55
C CYS A 501 -19.04 0.53 -5.54
N LEU A 502 -20.36 0.57 -5.78
CA LEU A 502 -21.35 -0.03 -4.87
C LEU A 502 -21.68 -1.48 -5.24
N SER A 503 -22.10 -2.24 -4.22
CA SER A 503 -22.59 -3.61 -4.39
C SER A 503 -23.97 -3.65 -5.06
N PRO A 504 -24.36 -4.80 -5.66
CA PRO A 504 -25.66 -4.96 -6.30
C PRO A 504 -26.83 -4.67 -5.36
N ASP A 505 -26.75 -5.09 -4.08
CA ASP A 505 -27.82 -4.90 -3.09
C ASP A 505 -28.09 -3.42 -2.80
N PHE A 506 -27.02 -2.62 -2.70
CA PHE A 506 -27.14 -1.17 -2.55
C PHE A 506 -27.74 -0.51 -3.79
N LEU A 507 -27.32 -0.93 -5.00
CA LEU A 507 -27.89 -0.41 -6.24
C LEU A 507 -29.37 -0.76 -6.38
N VAL A 508 -29.80 -1.97 -5.97
CA VAL A 508 -31.21 -2.36 -5.95
C VAL A 508 -32.01 -1.47 -5.00
N THR A 509 -31.46 -1.14 -3.83
CA THR A 509 -32.08 -0.21 -2.87
C THR A 509 -32.28 1.17 -3.49
N ILE A 510 -31.23 1.73 -4.11
CA ILE A 510 -31.29 3.02 -4.83
C ILE A 510 -32.32 2.97 -5.96
N ARG A 511 -32.31 1.92 -6.78
CA ARG A 511 -33.27 1.72 -7.87
C ARG A 511 -34.72 1.70 -7.39
N ASN A 512 -34.98 1.06 -6.25
CA ASN A 512 -36.32 0.99 -5.66
C ASN A 512 -36.80 2.37 -5.19
N LEU A 513 -35.92 3.19 -4.62
CA LEU A 513 -36.25 4.56 -4.21
C LEU A 513 -36.55 5.46 -5.42
N LEU A 514 -35.79 5.29 -6.50
CA LEU A 514 -35.92 6.06 -7.74
C LEU A 514 -37.03 5.56 -8.67
N SER A 515 -37.85 4.59 -8.26
CA SER A 515 -38.87 3.99 -9.13
C SER A 515 -39.94 4.97 -9.62
N SER A 516 -40.15 6.08 -8.91
CA SER A 516 -41.03 7.17 -9.32
C SER A 516 -40.42 8.09 -10.39
N SER A 517 -39.09 8.05 -10.57
CA SER A 517 -38.36 8.83 -11.59
C SER A 517 -38.36 8.16 -12.98
N LYS A 518 -38.93 6.95 -13.09
CA LYS A 518 -38.99 6.19 -14.36
C LYS A 518 -39.65 6.95 -15.50
N GLU A 519 -40.63 7.80 -15.17
CA GLU A 519 -41.46 8.50 -16.14
C GLU A 519 -40.85 9.84 -16.60
N THR A 520 -39.80 10.32 -15.93
CA THR A 520 -39.10 11.55 -16.32
C THR A 520 -37.98 11.24 -17.31
N SER A 521 -38.18 11.61 -18.57
CA SER A 521 -37.19 11.42 -19.65
C SER A 521 -35.89 12.20 -19.46
N CYS A 522 -35.86 13.19 -18.55
CA CYS A 522 -34.71 14.05 -18.31
C CYS A 522 -33.79 13.58 -17.16
N ASP A 523 -34.19 12.62 -16.33
CA ASP A 523 -33.35 12.12 -15.23
C ASP A 523 -32.62 10.82 -15.62
N LEU A 524 -31.32 10.94 -15.89
CA LEU A 524 -30.47 9.80 -16.22
C LEU A 524 -30.18 8.88 -15.03
N CYS A 525 -30.55 9.25 -13.80
CA CYS A 525 -30.19 8.48 -12.60
C CYS A 525 -30.77 7.06 -12.61
N TYR A 526 -32.09 6.93 -12.75
CA TYR A 526 -32.76 5.63 -12.78
C TYR A 526 -32.23 4.70 -13.89
N PRO A 527 -32.17 5.12 -15.18
CA PRO A 527 -31.67 4.25 -16.23
C PRO A 527 -30.17 3.91 -16.05
N THR A 528 -29.36 4.81 -15.50
CA THR A 528 -27.95 4.52 -15.19
C THR A 528 -27.82 3.44 -14.12
N VAL A 529 -28.60 3.52 -13.04
CA VAL A 529 -28.60 2.50 -11.97
C VAL A 529 -29.08 1.15 -12.51
N GLN A 530 -30.09 1.15 -13.38
CA GLN A 530 -30.58 -0.06 -14.03
C GLN A 530 -29.51 -0.69 -14.95
N ALA A 531 -28.78 0.13 -15.72
CA ALA A 531 -27.68 -0.30 -16.56
C ALA A 531 -26.52 -0.90 -15.72
N LEU A 532 -26.17 -0.28 -14.60
CA LEU A 532 -25.16 -0.79 -13.66
C LEU A 532 -25.52 -2.16 -13.09
N ILE A 533 -26.75 -2.34 -12.60
CA ILE A 533 -27.21 -3.65 -12.07
C ILE A 533 -27.17 -4.72 -13.16
N SER A 534 -27.55 -4.36 -14.38
CA SER A 534 -27.54 -5.28 -15.52
C SER A 534 -26.11 -5.68 -15.90
N LEU A 535 -25.16 -4.73 -15.91
CA LEU A 535 -23.75 -5.02 -16.13
C LEU A 535 -23.13 -5.85 -15.00
N GLN A 536 -23.39 -5.53 -13.73
CA GLN A 536 -22.86 -6.28 -12.58
C GLN A 536 -23.33 -7.73 -12.57
N SER A 537 -24.63 -7.95 -12.84
CA SER A 537 -25.20 -9.30 -12.91
C SER A 537 -24.64 -10.10 -14.10
N TRP A 538 -24.54 -9.47 -15.29
CA TRP A 538 -24.02 -10.15 -16.47
C TRP A 538 -22.53 -10.47 -16.37
N LEU A 539 -21.71 -9.53 -15.86
CA LEU A 539 -20.28 -9.73 -15.66
C LEU A 539 -19.96 -10.50 -14.38
N CYS A 540 -20.97 -10.86 -13.55
CA CYS A 540 -20.77 -11.50 -12.26
C CYS A 540 -19.74 -10.75 -11.37
N LEU A 541 -19.82 -9.42 -11.34
CA LEU A 541 -18.93 -8.55 -10.57
C LEU A 541 -19.70 -7.84 -9.46
N THR A 542 -19.06 -7.70 -8.29
CA THR A 542 -19.63 -6.95 -7.16
C THR A 542 -19.61 -5.45 -7.38
N ASP A 543 -18.61 -4.95 -8.12
CA ASP A 543 -18.46 -3.55 -8.47
C ASP A 543 -17.73 -3.45 -9.82
N LEU A 544 -17.96 -2.35 -10.56
CA LEU A 544 -17.46 -2.20 -11.93
C LEU A 544 -16.17 -1.38 -11.99
N GLY A 545 -15.58 -1.04 -10.84
CA GLY A 545 -14.26 -0.44 -10.74
C GLY A 545 -14.24 1.08 -10.93
N LEU A 546 -13.33 1.53 -11.79
CA LEU A 546 -12.93 2.93 -11.92
C LEU A 546 -13.66 3.60 -13.09
N LEU A 547 -14.20 4.80 -12.90
CA LEU A 547 -14.73 5.61 -13.98
C LEU A 547 -13.57 6.30 -14.74
N TYR A 548 -13.53 6.16 -16.08
CA TYR A 548 -12.59 6.93 -16.91
C TYR A 548 -12.89 8.43 -16.78
N ILE A 549 -11.92 9.34 -16.92
CA ILE A 549 -12.15 10.77 -16.57
C ILE A 549 -12.97 11.51 -17.63
N HIS A 550 -12.83 11.13 -18.90
CA HIS A 550 -13.44 11.82 -20.02
C HIS A 550 -14.58 10.99 -20.61
N PRO A 551 -15.78 11.57 -20.80
CA PRO A 551 -16.80 10.92 -21.61
C PRO A 551 -16.28 10.76 -23.04
N LEU A 552 -16.56 9.62 -23.66
CA LEU A 552 -16.17 9.35 -25.04
C LEU A 552 -17.37 9.65 -25.95
N TYR A 553 -17.13 10.35 -27.05
CA TYR A 553 -18.19 10.75 -27.99
C TYR A 553 -17.78 10.46 -29.42
N ASP A 554 -18.68 9.84 -30.17
CA ASP A 554 -18.59 9.66 -31.61
C ASP A 554 -19.62 10.60 -32.28
N HIS A 555 -19.09 11.62 -32.96
CA HIS A 555 -19.87 12.63 -33.66
C HIS A 555 -20.61 12.05 -34.87
N ASP A 556 -20.07 11.02 -35.52
CA ASP A 556 -20.60 10.52 -36.79
C ASP A 556 -21.86 9.67 -36.56
N ASN A 557 -21.87 8.90 -35.47
CA ASN A 557 -22.99 8.02 -35.11
C ASN A 557 -23.87 8.57 -33.98
N ASN A 558 -23.57 9.77 -33.47
CA ASN A 558 -24.21 10.37 -32.28
C ASN A 558 -24.25 9.40 -31.08
N ILE A 559 -23.10 8.82 -30.76
CA ILE A 559 -22.94 7.87 -29.65
C ILE A 559 -22.15 8.54 -28.54
N SER A 560 -22.74 8.62 -27.34
CA SER A 560 -22.05 9.00 -26.12
C SER A 560 -21.78 7.77 -25.27
N MET A 561 -20.58 7.64 -24.73
CA MET A 561 -20.21 6.52 -23.88
C MET A 561 -19.59 6.99 -22.56
N MET A 562 -20.12 6.44 -21.47
CA MET A 562 -19.49 6.48 -20.15
C MET A 562 -18.73 5.17 -19.94
N LEU A 563 -17.43 5.25 -19.66
CA LEU A 563 -16.55 4.08 -19.60
C LEU A 563 -16.14 3.76 -18.16
N LEU A 564 -16.52 2.57 -17.71
CA LEU A 564 -16.05 1.97 -16.46
C LEU A 564 -14.89 1.01 -16.76
N ILE A 565 -13.91 0.94 -15.87
CA ILE A 565 -12.70 0.14 -16.02
C ILE A 565 -12.51 -0.73 -14.79
N ARG A 566 -12.55 -2.05 -14.98
CA ARG A 566 -12.30 -3.02 -13.92
C ARG A 566 -11.00 -3.77 -14.19
N THR A 567 -10.04 -3.68 -13.29
CA THR A 567 -8.84 -4.53 -13.32
C THR A 567 -9.04 -5.71 -12.39
N LEU A 568 -8.89 -6.94 -12.90
CA LEU A 568 -8.99 -8.16 -12.10
C LEU A 568 -7.60 -8.60 -11.63
N ASN A 569 -7.47 -8.88 -10.33
CA ASN A 569 -6.24 -9.38 -9.69
C ASN A 569 -6.26 -10.91 -9.45
N VAL A 570 -7.30 -11.60 -9.94
CA VAL A 570 -7.47 -13.06 -9.79
C VAL A 570 -6.93 -13.76 -11.04
N GLN A 571 -6.51 -15.03 -10.96
CA GLN A 571 -6.15 -15.80 -12.16
C GLN A 571 -7.35 -15.96 -13.09
N ALA A 572 -7.09 -16.09 -14.41
CA ALA A 572 -8.15 -16.04 -15.42
C ALA A 572 -9.08 -17.25 -15.29
N GLU A 573 -8.50 -18.35 -14.82
CA GLU A 573 -9.12 -19.65 -14.58
C GLU A 573 -10.06 -19.62 -13.36
N ASP A 574 -9.80 -18.74 -12.39
CA ASP A 574 -10.61 -18.58 -11.18
C ASP A 574 -11.82 -17.66 -11.39
N TYR A 575 -11.79 -16.82 -12.45
CA TYR A 575 -12.94 -16.01 -12.84
C TYR A 575 -13.93 -16.87 -13.61
N ALA A 576 -15.09 -17.13 -13.00
CA ALA A 576 -16.18 -17.89 -13.60
C ALA A 576 -16.77 -17.11 -14.80
N LEU A 577 -16.22 -17.37 -15.98
CA LEU A 577 -16.55 -16.66 -17.22
C LEU A 577 -18.03 -16.89 -17.59
N PRO A 578 -18.84 -15.83 -17.65
CA PRO A 578 -20.24 -15.94 -18.10
C PRO A 578 -20.32 -16.33 -19.59
N SER A 579 -21.38 -17.05 -19.96
CA SER A 579 -21.64 -17.43 -21.35
C SER A 579 -21.74 -16.20 -22.26
N GLY A 580 -21.13 -16.25 -23.44
CA GLY A 580 -21.15 -15.14 -24.41
C GLY A 580 -19.98 -14.16 -24.30
N LEU A 581 -19.06 -14.38 -23.35
CA LEU A 581 -17.86 -13.58 -23.13
C LEU A 581 -16.60 -14.41 -23.35
N ARG A 582 -15.54 -13.74 -23.82
CA ARG A 582 -14.21 -14.33 -24.03
C ARG A 582 -13.09 -13.35 -23.73
N TRP A 583 -11.96 -13.89 -23.32
CA TRP A 583 -10.72 -13.13 -23.16
C TRP A 583 -10.04 -12.94 -24.52
N VAL A 584 -9.75 -11.70 -24.88
CA VAL A 584 -9.06 -11.33 -26.13
C VAL A 584 -7.84 -10.50 -25.79
N HIS A 585 -6.70 -10.81 -26.40
CA HIS A 585 -5.46 -10.10 -26.12
C HIS A 585 -5.50 -8.68 -26.70
N ILE A 586 -5.00 -7.66 -25.99
CA ILE A 586 -5.09 -6.25 -26.42
C ILE A 586 -4.52 -6.05 -27.84
N LYS A 587 -3.36 -6.64 -28.15
CA LYS A 587 -2.76 -6.59 -29.50
C LYS A 587 -3.65 -7.16 -30.61
N GLU A 588 -4.48 -8.15 -30.31
CA GLU A 588 -5.41 -8.72 -31.29
C GLU A 588 -6.52 -7.70 -31.58
N VAL A 589 -7.06 -7.07 -30.53
CA VAL A 589 -8.06 -6.00 -30.64
C VAL A 589 -7.50 -4.79 -31.41
N GLU A 590 -6.28 -4.36 -31.11
CA GLU A 590 -5.59 -3.26 -31.81
C GLU A 590 -5.28 -3.59 -33.27
N ALA A 591 -5.02 -4.86 -33.60
CA ALA A 591 -4.85 -5.28 -35.00
C ALA A 591 -6.18 -5.31 -35.75
N LEU A 592 -7.26 -5.69 -35.06
CA LEU A 592 -8.61 -5.72 -35.62
C LEU A 592 -9.18 -4.31 -35.81
N SER A 593 -8.83 -3.33 -34.95
CA SER A 593 -9.30 -1.93 -35.04
C SER A 593 -8.86 -1.20 -36.31
N LEU A 594 -7.87 -1.74 -37.02
CA LEU A 594 -7.43 -1.25 -38.33
C LEU A 594 -8.32 -1.74 -39.49
N ASN A 595 -9.19 -2.73 -39.26
CA ASN A 595 -10.10 -3.29 -40.26
C ASN A 595 -11.52 -2.73 -40.08
N GLU A 596 -12.24 -2.50 -41.18
CA GLU A 596 -13.64 -2.09 -41.15
C GLU A 596 -14.54 -3.22 -40.60
N GLY A 597 -15.41 -2.91 -39.63
CA GLY A 597 -16.44 -3.84 -39.13
C GLY A 597 -16.46 -4.13 -37.61
N LEU A 598 -15.68 -3.41 -36.80
CA LEU A 598 -15.79 -3.51 -35.33
C LEU A 598 -16.95 -2.69 -34.77
N ASP A 599 -17.36 -3.06 -33.55
CA ASP A 599 -18.37 -2.33 -32.78
C ASP A 599 -17.93 -0.87 -32.54
N PRO A 600 -18.79 0.15 -32.79
CA PRO A 600 -18.44 1.56 -32.65
C PRO A 600 -17.90 1.93 -31.26
N LEU A 601 -18.41 1.29 -30.20
CA LEU A 601 -17.93 1.55 -28.84
C LEU A 601 -16.48 1.10 -28.65
N LEU A 602 -16.11 -0.05 -29.22
CA LEU A 602 -14.74 -0.56 -29.17
C LEU A 602 -13.79 0.29 -30.03
N VAL A 603 -14.26 0.83 -31.14
CA VAL A 603 -13.51 1.79 -31.97
C VAL A 603 -13.21 3.07 -31.17
N MET A 604 -14.17 3.61 -30.40
CA MET A 604 -13.92 4.79 -29.53
C MET A 604 -12.87 4.54 -28.44
N VAL A 605 -12.85 3.36 -27.82
CA VAL A 605 -11.79 3.02 -26.85
C VAL A 605 -10.45 2.84 -27.57
N SER A 606 -10.47 2.26 -28.77
CA SER A 606 -9.27 2.06 -29.59
C SER A 606 -8.67 3.37 -30.09
N SER A 607 -9.50 4.36 -30.46
CA SER A 607 -9.03 5.69 -30.88
C SER A 607 -8.39 6.47 -29.74
N THR A 608 -8.87 6.26 -28.51
CA THR A 608 -8.27 6.80 -27.28
C THR A 608 -6.96 6.07 -26.93
N GLY A 609 -6.80 4.83 -27.41
CA GLY A 609 -5.70 3.92 -27.08
C GLY A 609 -6.05 3.03 -25.89
N ILE A 610 -6.30 1.74 -26.16
CA ILE A 610 -6.64 0.76 -25.11
C ILE A 610 -5.55 0.71 -24.03
N GLN A 611 -4.28 0.74 -24.43
CA GLN A 611 -3.16 0.80 -23.50
C GLN A 611 -3.12 2.10 -22.69
N GLU A 612 -3.57 3.23 -23.24
CA GLU A 612 -3.69 4.49 -22.50
C GLU A 612 -4.77 4.39 -21.42
N VAL A 613 -5.92 3.80 -21.75
CA VAL A 613 -7.02 3.55 -20.79
C VAL A 613 -6.59 2.56 -19.70
N ALA A 614 -5.87 1.49 -20.08
CA ALA A 614 -5.34 0.51 -19.14
C ALA A 614 -4.27 1.12 -18.22
N THR A 615 -3.35 1.92 -18.77
CA THR A 615 -2.33 2.63 -17.97
C THR A 615 -2.96 3.66 -17.06
N PHE A 616 -3.98 4.39 -17.51
CA PHE A 616 -4.78 5.27 -16.68
C PHE A 616 -5.34 4.53 -15.46
N ALA A 617 -5.97 3.36 -15.64
CA ALA A 617 -6.56 2.61 -14.53
C ALA A 617 -5.52 2.16 -13.48
N ARG A 618 -4.32 1.76 -13.93
CA ARG A 618 -3.20 1.42 -13.03
C ARG A 618 -2.66 2.66 -12.31
N SER A 619 -2.47 3.76 -13.04
CA SER A 619 -1.94 5.03 -12.53
C SER A 619 -2.88 5.73 -11.57
N ALA A 620 -4.20 5.65 -11.80
CA ALA A 620 -5.22 6.24 -10.95
C ALA A 620 -5.22 5.67 -9.53
N ARG A 621 -4.77 4.42 -9.35
CA ARG A 621 -4.68 3.74 -8.04
C ARG A 621 -3.28 3.81 -7.41
N LYS A 622 -2.33 4.48 -8.05
CA LYS A 622 -0.94 4.53 -7.58
C LYS A 622 -0.79 5.57 -6.46
N LYS A 623 -0.47 5.09 -5.26
CA LYS A 623 -0.09 5.95 -4.12
C LYS A 623 1.23 6.67 -4.36
N MET A 624 1.41 7.80 -3.67
CA MET A 624 2.71 8.47 -3.56
C MET A 624 3.67 7.66 -2.69
N ALA A 625 4.96 7.94 -2.82
CA ALA A 625 5.93 7.43 -1.86
C ALA A 625 5.72 8.13 -0.50
N SER A 626 6.09 7.49 0.60
CA SER A 626 6.06 8.12 1.92
C SER A 626 7.03 9.30 1.99
N GLY A 627 6.68 10.28 2.81
CA GLY A 627 7.47 11.48 3.13
C GLY A 627 6.81 12.79 2.75
N LEU A 628 7.56 13.88 2.91
CA LEU A 628 7.10 15.24 2.62
C LEU A 628 7.29 15.54 1.14
N HIS A 629 6.26 16.09 0.50
CA HIS A 629 6.25 16.42 -0.92
C HIS A 629 5.91 17.89 -1.14
N LEU A 630 6.37 18.45 -2.26
CA LEU A 630 5.93 19.73 -2.79
C LEU A 630 5.03 19.48 -3.99
N SER A 631 3.96 20.26 -4.11
CA SER A 631 3.04 20.24 -5.24
C SER A 631 2.72 21.64 -5.74
N PHE A 632 2.21 21.74 -6.97
CA PHE A 632 1.77 23.00 -7.55
C PHE A 632 0.34 22.88 -8.10
N LEU A 633 -0.50 23.86 -7.77
CA LEU A 633 -1.86 24.00 -8.25
C LEU A 633 -1.92 24.99 -9.43
N GLU A 634 -2.34 24.47 -10.58
CA GLU A 634 -2.73 25.25 -11.75
C GLU A 634 -4.22 25.02 -12.02
N LEU A 635 -5.02 26.10 -12.01
CA LEU A 635 -6.46 26.06 -12.24
C LEU A 635 -6.80 26.41 -13.69
N HIS A 636 -7.74 25.66 -14.24
CA HIS A 636 -8.36 25.91 -15.52
C HIS A 636 -9.86 26.01 -15.33
N CYS A 637 -10.43 27.19 -15.56
CA CYS A 637 -11.86 27.39 -15.43
C CYS A 637 -12.53 27.34 -16.81
N THR A 638 -13.68 26.67 -16.84
CA THR A 638 -14.68 26.72 -17.92
C THR A 638 -15.98 27.28 -17.34
N VAL A 639 -16.98 27.58 -18.18
CA VAL A 639 -18.26 28.16 -17.72
C VAL A 639 -18.91 27.31 -16.62
N ASP A 640 -18.83 25.98 -16.74
CA ASP A 640 -19.56 25.05 -15.88
C ASP A 640 -18.67 24.23 -14.93
N ASN A 641 -17.34 24.35 -15.03
CA ASN A 641 -16.42 23.49 -14.28
C ASN A 641 -15.06 24.13 -14.01
N VAL A 642 -14.48 23.81 -12.85
CA VAL A 642 -13.10 24.12 -12.48
C VAL A 642 -12.29 22.84 -12.56
N ALA A 643 -11.27 22.85 -13.41
CA ALA A 643 -10.33 21.75 -13.59
C ALA A 643 -8.95 22.13 -13.05
N VAL A 644 -8.17 21.10 -12.71
CA VAL A 644 -6.79 21.19 -12.29
C VAL A 644 -5.89 20.41 -13.22
N GLN A 645 -4.65 20.87 -13.37
CA GLN A 645 -3.63 20.12 -14.07
C GLN A 645 -3.04 19.03 -13.16
N THR A 646 -3.01 17.79 -13.64
CA THR A 646 -2.45 16.61 -12.98
C THR A 646 -1.49 15.87 -13.91
N THR A 647 -0.90 14.77 -13.45
CA THR A 647 -0.02 13.93 -14.29
C THR A 647 -0.75 12.67 -14.75
N LYS A 648 -0.48 12.18 -15.97
CA LYS A 648 -0.93 10.86 -16.45
C LYS A 648 -0.52 9.74 -15.48
N GLY A 649 0.63 9.89 -14.82
CA GLY A 649 1.16 8.92 -13.88
C GLY A 649 0.40 8.81 -12.55
N ARG A 650 -0.28 9.88 -12.12
CA ARG A 650 -1.13 9.95 -10.92
C ARG A 650 -2.23 11.01 -11.13
N PRO A 651 -3.37 10.66 -11.73
CA PRO A 651 -4.43 11.61 -12.04
C PRO A 651 -5.24 12.07 -10.81
N GLY A 652 -5.26 11.28 -9.73
CA GLY A 652 -5.92 11.60 -8.45
C GLY A 652 -5.08 12.45 -7.49
N MET A 653 -4.06 13.15 -7.99
CA MET A 653 -3.17 13.97 -7.19
C MET A 653 -2.59 15.12 -8.03
N LEU A 654 -2.31 16.25 -7.40
CA LEU A 654 -1.55 17.32 -8.04
C LEU A 654 -0.14 16.84 -8.42
N PRO A 655 0.53 17.46 -9.40
CA PRO A 655 1.90 17.14 -9.75
C PRO A 655 2.81 17.35 -8.54
N THR A 656 3.57 16.31 -8.15
CA THR A 656 4.36 16.31 -6.90
C THR A 656 5.84 15.97 -7.12
N VAL A 657 6.69 16.52 -6.26
CA VAL A 657 8.11 16.19 -6.11
C VAL A 657 8.39 15.92 -4.63
N LYS A 658 9.10 14.82 -4.32
CA LYS A 658 9.46 14.46 -2.95
C LYS A 658 10.58 15.38 -2.43
N LEU A 659 10.39 15.93 -1.24
CA LEU A 659 11.37 16.77 -0.53
C LEU A 659 12.27 15.93 0.37
N ARG A 660 11.67 15.10 1.23
CA ARG A 660 12.37 14.24 2.22
C ARG A 660 11.50 13.06 2.67
N ASP A 661 12.11 12.10 3.36
CA ASP A 661 11.42 10.90 3.88
C ASP A 661 10.54 11.17 5.11
N ASN A 662 10.94 12.10 5.97
CA ASN A 662 10.12 12.50 7.11
C ASN A 662 8.93 13.36 6.60
N PRO A 663 7.66 13.01 6.86
CA PRO A 663 6.51 13.82 6.46
C PRO A 663 6.22 14.99 7.40
N HIS A 664 6.69 14.94 8.66
CA HIS A 664 6.34 15.91 9.69
C HIS A 664 7.05 17.25 9.50
N VAL A 665 6.34 18.34 9.74
CA VAL A 665 6.86 19.71 9.65
C VAL A 665 6.75 20.36 11.02
N THR A 666 7.88 20.75 11.57
CA THR A 666 7.98 21.41 12.88
C THR A 666 7.57 22.88 12.82
N LYS A 667 7.28 23.46 14.00
CA LYS A 667 7.00 24.90 14.15
C LYS A 667 8.15 25.77 13.61
N ASP A 668 9.39 25.44 13.96
CA ASP A 668 10.55 26.24 13.56
C ASP A 668 10.82 26.16 12.06
N GLU A 669 10.69 24.97 11.45
CA GLU A 669 10.79 24.80 10.00
C GLU A 669 9.71 25.61 9.27
N TRP A 670 8.46 25.50 9.73
CA TRP A 670 7.35 26.21 9.11
C TRP A 670 7.50 27.72 9.25
N GLY A 671 7.84 28.21 10.46
CA GLY A 671 8.12 29.62 10.71
C GLY A 671 9.24 30.17 9.84
N SER A 672 10.29 29.37 9.61
CA SER A 672 11.41 29.73 8.74
C SER A 672 11.01 29.88 7.27
N VAL A 673 10.17 28.96 6.76
CA VAL A 673 9.62 29.05 5.39
C VAL A 673 8.72 30.28 5.26
N LEU A 674 7.91 30.57 6.29
CA LEU A 674 7.04 31.75 6.31
C LEU A 674 7.83 33.06 6.34
N GLN A 675 8.95 33.15 7.06
CA GLN A 675 9.77 34.36 7.10
C GLN A 675 10.35 34.74 5.73
N LEU A 676 10.64 33.76 4.87
CA LEU A 676 11.12 34.03 3.51
C LEU A 676 10.10 34.73 2.63
N SER A 677 8.80 34.62 2.94
CA SER A 677 7.76 35.40 2.27
C SER A 677 7.83 36.90 2.52
N THR A 678 8.61 37.32 3.52
CA THR A 678 8.81 38.73 3.90
C THR A 678 10.18 39.29 3.46
N GLY A 679 10.95 38.51 2.68
CA GLY A 679 12.29 38.82 2.20
C GLY A 679 13.39 38.13 3.04
N PRO A 680 14.47 37.60 2.41
CA PRO A 680 15.48 36.83 3.12
C PRO A 680 16.28 37.74 4.08
N LYS A 681 16.20 37.45 5.38
CA LYS A 681 17.06 38.05 6.41
C LYS A 681 17.95 36.97 7.01
N GLY A 682 19.22 36.91 6.58
CA GLY A 682 20.22 35.98 7.12
C GLY A 682 20.41 34.69 6.32
N LYS A 683 20.86 33.62 6.98
CA LYS A 683 21.11 32.32 6.34
C LYS A 683 19.79 31.70 5.87
N ILE A 684 19.79 31.21 4.63
CA ILE A 684 18.65 30.50 4.05
C ILE A 684 18.39 29.21 4.87
N PRO A 685 17.16 29.00 5.38
CA PRO A 685 16.78 27.76 6.04
C PRO A 685 16.87 26.56 5.10
N LEU A 686 17.31 25.40 5.60
CA LEU A 686 17.43 24.15 4.83
C LEU A 686 16.11 23.77 4.12
N MET A 687 14.99 23.89 4.84
CA MET A 687 13.67 23.57 4.30
C MET A 687 13.32 24.43 3.08
N ALA A 688 13.74 25.69 3.07
CA ALA A 688 13.48 26.57 1.95
C ALA A 688 14.34 26.25 0.72
N GLU A 689 15.58 25.82 0.93
CA GLU A 689 16.44 25.32 -0.14
C GLU A 689 15.85 24.03 -0.76
N GLN A 690 15.32 23.13 0.08
CA GLN A 690 14.60 21.94 -0.36
C GLN A 690 13.35 22.31 -1.19
N VAL A 691 12.53 23.25 -0.72
CA VAL A 691 11.35 23.73 -1.46
C VAL A 691 11.77 24.38 -2.78
N ASN A 692 12.83 25.20 -2.77
CA ASN A 692 13.34 25.87 -3.97
C ASN A 692 13.83 24.88 -5.04
N THR A 693 14.62 23.87 -4.65
CA THR A 693 15.10 22.83 -5.57
C THR A 693 13.97 21.96 -6.12
N ALA A 694 12.99 21.61 -5.28
CA ALA A 694 11.80 20.88 -5.70
C ALA A 694 10.90 21.71 -6.62
N TRP A 695 10.78 23.02 -6.38
CA TRP A 695 10.04 23.94 -7.24
C TRP A 695 10.61 23.95 -8.66
N HIS A 696 11.93 24.11 -8.82
CA HIS A 696 12.57 24.05 -10.14
C HIS A 696 12.34 22.70 -10.85
N SER A 697 12.30 21.61 -10.10
CA SER A 697 11.96 20.28 -10.64
C SER A 697 10.49 20.19 -11.08
N LEU A 698 9.56 20.74 -10.29
CA LEU A 698 8.14 20.83 -10.65
C LEU A 698 7.92 21.68 -11.92
N ARG A 699 8.62 22.81 -12.07
CA ARG A 699 8.54 23.64 -13.28
C ARG A 699 8.88 22.85 -14.54
N ARG A 700 9.90 21.99 -14.46
CA ARG A 700 10.31 21.10 -15.55
C ARG A 700 9.24 20.06 -15.88
N ILE A 701 8.62 19.46 -14.85
CA ILE A 701 7.54 18.47 -15.03
C ILE A 701 6.31 19.12 -15.69
N LEU A 702 5.97 20.33 -15.27
CA LEU A 702 4.83 21.10 -15.76
C LEU A 702 5.11 21.80 -17.10
N SER A 703 6.34 21.72 -17.62
CA SER A 703 6.78 22.42 -18.84
C SER A 703 6.47 23.93 -18.82
N MET A 704 6.58 24.56 -17.65
CA MET A 704 6.31 26.00 -17.47
C MET A 704 7.44 26.86 -18.04
N ARG A 705 7.10 28.03 -18.60
CA ARG A 705 8.11 28.99 -19.11
C ARG A 705 8.83 29.69 -17.96
N PRO A 706 10.08 30.19 -18.16
CA PRO A 706 10.87 30.84 -17.11
C PRO A 706 10.22 32.06 -16.44
N HIS A 707 9.37 32.79 -17.16
CA HIS A 707 8.63 33.96 -16.62
C HIS A 707 7.24 33.60 -16.07
N ASP A 708 6.73 32.40 -16.33
CA ASP A 708 5.46 31.95 -15.77
C ASP A 708 5.67 31.64 -14.27
N HIS A 709 4.90 32.31 -13.41
CA HIS A 709 4.90 32.15 -11.95
C HIS A 709 6.28 32.35 -11.28
N GLU A 710 6.93 33.49 -11.54
CA GLU A 710 8.23 33.84 -10.91
C GLU A 710 8.19 33.89 -9.38
N ASN A 711 7.04 34.14 -8.76
CA ASN A 711 6.86 34.04 -7.31
C ASN A 711 5.55 33.31 -6.99
N PRO A 712 5.55 31.97 -6.89
CA PRO A 712 4.35 31.23 -6.53
C PRO A 712 3.94 31.55 -5.09
N TYR A 713 2.66 31.40 -4.77
CA TYR A 713 2.13 31.55 -3.42
C TYR A 713 2.16 30.23 -2.67
N LEU A 714 2.39 30.29 -1.36
CA LEU A 714 2.34 29.12 -0.47
C LEU A 714 0.94 29.00 0.17
N PHE A 715 0.38 27.79 0.15
CA PHE A 715 -0.82 27.46 0.91
C PHE A 715 -0.49 27.44 2.41
N GLU A 716 -1.38 28.01 3.23
CA GLU A 716 -1.09 28.32 4.65
C GLU A 716 -1.00 27.08 5.55
N GLU A 717 -1.44 25.93 5.06
CA GLU A 717 -1.51 24.69 5.82
C GLU A 717 -0.72 23.57 5.15
N VAL A 718 -0.20 22.64 5.95
CA VAL A 718 0.40 21.40 5.43
C VAL A 718 -0.70 20.36 5.28
N VAL A 719 -0.86 19.81 4.06
CA VAL A 719 -1.90 18.83 3.78
C VAL A 719 -1.38 17.43 4.12
N ARG A 720 -1.90 16.82 5.19
CA ARG A 720 -1.65 15.42 5.55
C ARG A 720 -2.51 14.52 4.68
N ILE A 721 -1.87 13.61 3.94
CA ILE A 721 -2.56 12.68 3.03
C ILE A 721 -2.86 11.37 3.76
N ASP A 722 -1.85 10.84 4.44
CA ASP A 722 -1.91 9.69 5.35
C ASP A 722 -0.86 9.91 6.46
N ASP A 723 -0.67 8.92 7.34
CA ASP A 723 0.28 9.04 8.47
C ASP A 723 1.74 9.13 8.04
N GLN A 724 2.05 8.71 6.82
CA GLN A 724 3.42 8.66 6.32
C GLN A 724 3.70 9.70 5.24
N THR A 725 2.70 10.49 4.83
CA THR A 725 2.79 11.33 3.64
C THR A 725 2.10 12.65 3.83
N ALA A 726 2.83 13.73 3.58
CA ALA A 726 2.33 15.11 3.67
C ALA A 726 2.74 15.91 2.43
N ILE A 727 1.96 16.94 2.11
CA ILE A 727 2.18 17.79 0.94
C ILE A 727 2.16 19.27 1.33
N LEU A 728 3.16 20.00 0.82
CA LEU A 728 3.16 21.45 0.70
C LEU A 728 2.60 21.85 -0.67
N ILE A 729 1.73 22.85 -0.70
CA ILE A 729 1.07 23.26 -1.93
C ILE A 729 1.47 24.68 -2.28
N LEU A 730 2.02 24.84 -3.48
CA LEU A 730 2.24 26.11 -4.13
C LEU A 730 1.11 26.38 -5.14
N TYR A 731 0.77 27.64 -5.40
CA TYR A 731 -0.20 28.01 -6.42
C TYR A 731 0.20 29.31 -7.12
N GLY A 732 -0.15 29.43 -8.40
CA GLY A 732 0.12 30.63 -9.20
C GLY A 732 -0.89 31.76 -8.94
N ASP A 733 -0.55 32.98 -9.35
CA ASP A 733 -1.54 34.07 -9.42
C ASP A 733 -2.62 33.72 -10.46
N GLN A 734 -3.87 33.77 -10.02
CA GLN A 734 -5.07 33.45 -10.82
C GLN A 734 -5.66 34.72 -11.49
N ALA A 735 -4.88 35.81 -11.61
CA ALA A 735 -5.30 37.03 -12.29
C ALA A 735 -5.58 36.80 -13.79
N GLU A 736 -4.90 35.83 -14.39
CA GLU A 736 -5.11 35.34 -15.75
C GLU A 736 -5.57 33.88 -15.72
N LEU A 737 -6.79 33.61 -15.25
CA LEU A 737 -7.41 32.29 -15.45
C LEU A 737 -7.44 32.03 -16.96
N ARG A 738 -6.51 31.18 -17.44
CA ARG A 738 -6.39 30.86 -18.86
C ARG A 738 -7.71 30.26 -19.34
N SER A 739 -8.41 30.96 -20.23
CA SER A 739 -9.57 30.40 -20.91
C SER A 739 -9.10 29.18 -21.71
N CYS A 740 -9.59 28.00 -21.34
CA CYS A 740 -9.27 26.79 -22.09
C CYS A 740 -9.92 26.88 -23.47
N SER A 741 -9.13 27.01 -24.53
CA SER A 741 -9.54 26.46 -25.81
C SER A 741 -9.59 24.94 -25.67
N ILE A 742 -10.72 24.33 -26.05
CA ILE A 742 -10.99 22.88 -26.03
C ILE A 742 -9.99 22.11 -26.93
N SER A 743 -9.26 22.82 -27.79
CA SER A 743 -8.23 22.28 -28.69
C SER A 743 -6.99 21.81 -27.92
N GLU A 744 -6.92 20.50 -27.81
CA GLU A 744 -5.91 19.67 -27.17
C GLU A 744 -4.49 19.96 -27.66
N VAL A 745 -3.63 20.40 -26.75
CA VAL A 745 -2.27 19.88 -26.71
C VAL A 745 -2.16 19.17 -25.36
N GLN A 746 -2.41 17.87 -25.35
CA GLN A 746 -1.93 17.01 -24.28
C GLN A 746 -0.40 17.12 -24.28
N HIS A 747 0.17 18.04 -23.51
CA HIS A 747 1.60 18.03 -23.26
C HIS A 747 1.97 16.65 -22.72
N LYS A 748 3.03 16.04 -23.28
CA LYS A 748 3.44 14.65 -23.01
C LYS A 748 3.50 14.38 -21.50
N GLY A 749 2.47 13.73 -20.95
CA GLY A 749 2.42 13.27 -19.56
C GLY A 749 1.52 14.05 -18.59
N LEU A 750 0.82 15.11 -19.01
CA LEU A 750 -0.11 15.89 -18.17
C LEU A 750 -1.58 15.61 -18.54
N LEU A 751 -2.50 15.82 -17.58
CA LEU A 751 -3.95 15.67 -17.72
C LEU A 751 -4.67 16.88 -17.11
N LYS A 752 -5.82 17.25 -17.67
CA LYS A 752 -6.74 18.21 -17.06
C LYS A 752 -7.92 17.45 -16.47
N VAL A 753 -8.11 17.57 -15.16
CA VAL A 753 -9.12 16.78 -14.42
C VAL A 753 -10.00 17.73 -13.65
N ALA A 754 -11.32 17.54 -13.68
CA ALA A 754 -12.24 18.31 -12.85
C ALA A 754 -11.86 18.16 -11.37
N VAL A 755 -11.91 19.23 -10.58
CA VAL A 755 -11.52 19.18 -9.15
C VAL A 755 -12.24 18.05 -8.42
N GLN A 756 -13.55 17.92 -8.65
CA GLN A 756 -14.38 16.88 -8.04
C GLN A 756 -13.97 15.45 -8.45
N GLN A 757 -13.64 15.22 -9.72
CA GLN A 757 -13.16 13.92 -10.19
C GLN A 757 -11.79 13.59 -9.58
N MET A 758 -10.88 14.57 -9.48
CA MET A 758 -9.58 14.38 -8.86
C MET A 758 -9.71 13.99 -7.38
N GLU A 759 -10.60 14.66 -6.64
CA GLU A 759 -10.91 14.30 -5.25
C GLU A 759 -11.47 12.89 -5.12
N TYR A 760 -12.36 12.47 -6.02
CA TYR A 760 -12.91 11.12 -5.98
C TYR A 760 -11.85 10.06 -6.23
N LEU A 761 -10.93 10.29 -7.18
CA LEU A 761 -9.76 9.44 -7.39
C LEU A 761 -8.84 9.42 -6.17
N PHE A 762 -8.66 10.57 -5.52
CA PHE A 762 -7.89 10.70 -4.28
C PHE A 762 -8.48 9.80 -3.18
N PHE A 763 -9.76 9.95 -2.84
CA PHE A 763 -10.39 9.16 -1.79
C PHE A 763 -10.47 7.66 -2.16
N GLN A 764 -10.69 7.32 -3.42
CA GLN A 764 -10.62 5.92 -3.91
C GLN A 764 -9.22 5.29 -3.83
N THR A 765 -8.17 6.09 -3.67
CA THR A 765 -6.78 5.61 -3.61
C THR A 765 -6.24 5.59 -2.19
N TYR A 766 -6.46 6.67 -1.43
CA TYR A 766 -5.88 6.84 -0.10
C TYR A 766 -6.83 6.38 1.01
N HIS A 767 -8.14 6.60 0.87
CA HIS A 767 -9.14 6.48 1.94
C HIS A 767 -10.41 5.74 1.49
N ILE A 768 -10.24 4.50 0.99
CA ILE A 768 -11.35 3.69 0.40
C ILE A 768 -12.54 3.51 1.36
N PRO A 769 -12.37 3.14 2.65
CA PRO A 769 -13.50 2.95 3.55
C PRO A 769 -14.34 4.21 3.71
N LEU A 770 -13.68 5.35 3.82
CA LEU A 770 -14.29 6.66 3.93
C LEU A 770 -15.05 7.02 2.64
N TRP A 771 -14.43 6.77 1.48
CA TRP A 771 -15.06 6.96 0.17
C TRP A 771 -16.35 6.16 0.03
N LEU A 772 -16.33 4.88 0.40
CA LEU A 772 -17.48 3.99 0.29
C LEU A 772 -18.62 4.43 1.22
N ALA A 773 -18.30 4.78 2.48
CA ALA A 773 -19.29 5.28 3.43
C ALA A 773 -19.95 6.58 2.93
N TYR A 774 -19.16 7.53 2.42
CA TYR A 774 -19.68 8.76 1.80
C TYR A 774 -20.58 8.45 0.60
N CYS A 775 -20.17 7.55 -0.30
CA CYS A 775 -20.96 7.18 -1.47
C CYS A 775 -22.31 6.57 -1.08
N GLN A 776 -22.31 5.64 -0.11
CA GLN A 776 -23.53 5.00 0.39
C GLN A 776 -24.48 6.02 1.01
N ALA A 777 -24.01 6.84 1.95
CA ALA A 777 -24.82 7.87 2.58
C ALA A 777 -25.37 8.86 1.54
N SER A 778 -24.48 9.46 0.73
CA SER A 778 -24.85 10.48 -0.25
C SER A 778 -25.88 9.97 -1.26
N LEU A 779 -25.67 8.78 -1.84
CA LEU A 779 -26.57 8.26 -2.88
C LEU A 779 -27.93 7.82 -2.33
N VAL A 780 -27.97 7.21 -1.14
CA VAL A 780 -29.24 6.83 -0.52
C VAL A 780 -30.00 8.08 -0.08
N GLN A 781 -29.34 9.09 0.48
CA GLN A 781 -29.97 10.37 0.83
C GLN A 781 -30.51 11.12 -0.39
N GLU A 782 -29.75 11.21 -1.48
CA GLU A 782 -30.20 11.78 -2.76
C GLU A 782 -31.46 11.05 -3.28
N SER A 783 -31.45 9.72 -3.24
CA SER A 783 -32.56 8.88 -3.72
C SER A 783 -33.79 8.96 -2.81
N LEU A 784 -33.59 9.03 -1.49
CA LEU A 784 -34.65 9.24 -0.51
C LEU A 784 -35.31 10.61 -0.69
N ALA A 785 -34.53 11.65 -0.97
CA ALA A 785 -35.07 12.98 -1.22
C ALA A 785 -36.04 12.96 -2.43
N VAL A 786 -35.63 12.33 -3.53
CA VAL A 786 -36.49 12.15 -4.72
C VAL A 786 -37.75 11.35 -4.37
N HIS A 787 -37.62 10.26 -3.62
CA HIS A 787 -38.74 9.44 -3.18
C HIS A 787 -39.74 10.22 -2.34
N LEU A 788 -39.26 10.92 -1.29
CA LEU A 788 -40.10 11.71 -0.39
C LEU A 788 -40.78 12.87 -1.11
N LEU A 789 -40.10 13.54 -2.04
CA LEU A 789 -40.71 14.58 -2.88
C LEU A 789 -41.81 14.02 -3.80
N SER A 790 -41.62 12.82 -4.35
CA SER A 790 -42.67 12.14 -5.11
C SER A 790 -43.88 11.80 -4.23
N ARG A 791 -43.64 11.32 -3.01
CA ARG A 791 -44.70 11.00 -2.04
C ARG A 791 -45.44 12.23 -1.57
N GLN A 792 -44.76 13.35 -1.34
CA GLN A 792 -45.38 14.62 -0.99
C GLN A 792 -46.38 15.07 -2.05
N ARG A 793 -46.03 14.91 -3.34
CA ARG A 793 -46.94 15.22 -4.46
C ARG A 793 -48.18 14.32 -4.49
N GLN A 794 -48.06 13.06 -4.08
CA GLN A 794 -49.18 12.12 -4.03
C GLN A 794 -50.10 12.36 -2.83
N VAL A 795 -49.51 12.65 -1.65
CA VAL A 795 -50.23 12.81 -0.37
C VAL A 795 -50.88 14.20 -0.23
N TYR A 796 -50.62 15.15 -1.13
CA TYR A 796 -51.33 16.44 -1.15
C TYR A 796 -52.87 16.28 -1.18
N ASN A 797 -53.36 15.11 -1.62
CA ASN A 797 -54.78 14.76 -1.72
C ASN A 797 -55.29 13.83 -0.59
N GLU A 798 -54.48 13.44 0.39
CA GLU A 798 -54.82 12.45 1.43
C GLU A 798 -54.62 12.95 2.89
N ALA A 799 -55.08 12.17 3.87
CA ALA A 799 -55.27 12.55 5.29
C ALA A 799 -54.07 13.24 5.99
N ALA A 800 -54.40 14.15 6.92
CA ALA A 800 -53.45 15.02 7.64
C ALA A 800 -52.30 14.27 8.36
N VAL A 801 -52.54 13.06 8.88
CA VAL A 801 -51.53 12.26 9.62
C VAL A 801 -50.40 11.75 8.74
N SER A 802 -50.66 11.41 7.47
CA SER A 802 -49.62 11.03 6.51
C SER A 802 -48.73 12.21 6.16
N SER A 803 -49.29 13.43 6.14
CA SER A 803 -48.55 14.66 5.87
C SER A 803 -47.58 15.04 6.99
N THR A 804 -47.93 14.78 8.27
CA THR A 804 -47.06 15.09 9.42
C THR A 804 -45.86 14.16 9.51
N ASN A 805 -46.06 12.85 9.29
CA ASN A 805 -44.97 11.87 9.28
C ASN A 805 -43.98 12.14 8.13
N LEU A 806 -44.49 12.50 6.94
CA LEU A 806 -43.64 12.82 5.80
C LEU A 806 -42.78 14.06 6.05
N LYS A 807 -43.33 15.11 6.67
CA LYS A 807 -42.55 16.29 7.11
C LYS A 807 -41.48 15.90 8.12
N GLN A 808 -41.78 15.02 9.08
CA GLN A 808 -40.80 14.53 10.04
C GLN A 808 -39.65 13.77 9.35
N TYR A 809 -39.95 12.90 8.38
CA TYR A 809 -38.91 12.20 7.61
C TYR A 809 -38.06 13.14 6.76
N GLN A 810 -38.67 14.16 6.15
CA GLN A 810 -37.92 15.19 5.43
C GLN A 810 -36.98 15.97 6.37
N GLN A 811 -37.44 16.30 7.58
CA GLN A 811 -36.60 16.95 8.58
C GLN A 811 -35.44 16.06 9.04
N GLN A 812 -35.69 14.78 9.30
CA GLN A 812 -34.64 13.81 9.65
C GLN A 812 -33.64 13.63 8.51
N LEU A 813 -34.11 13.54 7.27
CA LEU A 813 -33.25 13.46 6.09
C LEU A 813 -32.38 14.71 5.96
N HIS A 814 -32.97 15.90 6.17
CA HIS A 814 -32.23 17.16 6.11
C HIS A 814 -31.14 17.24 7.19
N GLN A 815 -31.41 16.79 8.41
CA GLN A 815 -30.41 16.70 9.47
C GLN A 815 -29.24 15.79 9.06
N LEU A 816 -29.53 14.60 8.53
CA LEU A 816 -28.52 13.66 8.06
C LEU A 816 -27.71 14.21 6.86
N GLN A 817 -28.34 14.98 5.98
CA GLN A 817 -27.67 15.68 4.87
C GLN A 817 -26.73 16.76 5.37
N THR A 818 -27.17 17.60 6.32
CA THR A 818 -26.33 18.63 6.92
C THR A 818 -25.13 18.01 7.63
N SER A 819 -25.32 16.96 8.43
CA SER A 819 -24.21 16.25 9.07
C SER A 819 -23.25 15.61 8.07
N LEU A 820 -23.77 15.04 6.97
CA LEU A 820 -22.94 14.49 5.89
C LEU A 820 -22.10 15.58 5.23
N ASP A 821 -22.69 16.73 4.93
CA ASP A 821 -22.01 17.86 4.31
C ASP A 821 -20.97 18.48 5.24
N GLU A 822 -21.25 18.60 6.53
CA GLU A 822 -20.30 19.09 7.54
C GLU A 822 -19.06 18.21 7.60
N VAL A 823 -19.24 16.88 7.76
CA VAL A 823 -18.12 15.93 7.85
C VAL A 823 -17.36 15.85 6.53
N TRP A 824 -18.07 15.75 5.40
CA TRP A 824 -17.45 15.65 4.07
C TRP A 824 -16.68 16.92 3.70
N ASN A 825 -17.18 18.10 4.05
CA ASN A 825 -16.45 19.35 3.82
C ASN A 825 -15.28 19.54 4.79
N GLY A 826 -15.34 18.95 5.99
CA GLY A 826 -14.25 19.01 6.98
C GLY A 826 -12.98 18.24 6.57
N ILE A 827 -13.13 17.15 5.83
CA ILE A 827 -12.00 16.28 5.42
C ILE A 827 -11.39 16.61 4.06
N ARG A 828 -12.05 17.45 3.26
CA ARG A 828 -11.63 17.81 1.90
C ARG A 828 -10.65 18.99 1.91
N TRP A 829 -9.41 18.71 1.52
CA TRP A 829 -8.37 19.73 1.44
C TRP A 829 -8.45 20.58 0.16
N MET A 830 -8.77 19.97 -0.99
CA MET A 830 -8.78 20.64 -2.30
C MET A 830 -9.66 21.91 -2.38
N PRO A 831 -10.91 21.92 -1.88
CA PRO A 831 -11.76 23.10 -1.93
C PRO A 831 -11.19 24.26 -1.10
N SER A 832 -10.48 23.98 -0.01
CA SER A 832 -9.83 25.01 0.80
C SER A 832 -8.65 25.65 0.05
N VAL A 833 -7.84 24.83 -0.64
CA VAL A 833 -6.76 25.32 -1.50
C VAL A 833 -7.31 26.15 -2.66
N VAL A 834 -8.34 25.65 -3.37
CA VAL A 834 -8.98 26.36 -4.48
C VAL A 834 -9.54 27.70 -3.99
N ARG A 835 -10.31 27.71 -2.90
CA ARG A 835 -10.85 28.93 -2.29
C ARG A 835 -9.76 29.95 -1.98
N GLN A 836 -8.65 29.52 -1.39
CA GLN A 836 -7.53 30.43 -1.09
C GLN A 836 -6.86 30.96 -2.36
N SER A 837 -6.64 30.12 -3.36
CA SER A 837 -6.02 30.52 -4.62
C SER A 837 -6.87 31.52 -5.42
N THR A 838 -8.20 31.41 -5.37
CA THR A 838 -9.11 32.31 -6.09
C THR A 838 -9.42 33.59 -5.32
N ASN A 839 -9.29 33.59 -3.99
CA ASN A 839 -9.64 34.75 -3.17
C ASN A 839 -8.57 35.85 -3.31
N ARG A 840 -9.00 37.04 -3.74
CA ARG A 840 -8.14 38.22 -3.89
C ARG A 840 -8.06 39.08 -2.62
N HIS A 841 -8.94 38.85 -1.64
CA HIS A 841 -9.08 39.69 -0.45
C HIS A 841 -8.36 39.13 0.79
N ARG A 842 -7.87 37.89 0.75
CA ARG A 842 -7.00 37.36 1.82
C ARG A 842 -5.54 37.73 1.56
N PRO A 843 -4.74 38.00 2.60
CA PRO A 843 -3.31 38.22 2.45
C PRO A 843 -2.68 36.97 1.85
N ARG A 844 -2.11 37.09 0.64
CA ARG A 844 -1.38 36.00 -0.01
C ARG A 844 0.08 36.04 0.40
N ARG A 845 0.65 34.89 0.78
CA ARG A 845 2.07 34.77 1.15
C ARG A 845 2.88 34.34 -0.07
N HIS A 846 3.70 35.24 -0.58
CA HIS A 846 4.59 34.94 -1.71
C HIS A 846 5.70 34.01 -1.23
N PHE A 847 5.97 32.94 -1.96
CA PHE A 847 7.21 32.19 -1.78
C PHE A 847 8.26 32.82 -2.70
N HIS A 848 9.20 33.56 -2.11
CA HIS A 848 10.30 34.15 -2.87
C HIS A 848 11.27 33.04 -3.30
N ILE A 849 11.37 32.81 -4.61
CA ILE A 849 12.33 31.86 -5.18
C ILE A 849 13.73 32.38 -4.85
N LEU A 850 14.55 31.50 -4.31
CA LEU A 850 15.95 31.80 -4.06
C LEU A 850 16.70 31.59 -5.37
N GLU A 851 17.10 32.67 -6.04
CA GLU A 851 17.99 32.56 -7.19
C GLU A 851 19.29 31.87 -6.76
N PRO A 852 19.81 30.91 -7.54
CA PRO A 852 21.13 30.37 -7.26
C PRO A 852 22.11 31.54 -7.29
N HIS A 853 22.85 31.75 -6.19
CA HIS A 853 23.91 32.75 -6.14
C HIS A 853 24.91 32.49 -7.27
N HIS A 854 24.76 33.18 -8.40
CA HIS A 854 25.90 33.52 -9.23
C HIS A 854 26.69 34.54 -8.42
N SER A 855 27.74 34.07 -7.74
CA SER A 855 28.78 34.95 -7.25
C SER A 855 29.15 35.90 -8.40
N PRO A 856 29.02 37.23 -8.27
CA PRO A 856 29.55 38.11 -9.29
C PRO A 856 31.05 37.88 -9.29
N LEU A 857 31.54 37.17 -10.31
CA LEU A 857 32.95 37.13 -10.64
C LEU A 857 33.39 38.58 -10.71
N SER A 858 34.25 38.98 -9.78
CA SER A 858 34.98 40.22 -9.85
C SER A 858 35.56 40.33 -11.26
N PRO A 859 35.31 41.44 -11.99
CA PRO A 859 35.90 41.59 -13.31
C PRO A 859 37.43 41.55 -13.15
N PRO A 860 38.15 40.87 -14.04
CA PRO A 860 39.61 40.84 -13.97
C PRO A 860 40.16 42.27 -14.07
N PRO A 861 41.27 42.58 -13.39
CA PRO A 861 41.85 43.91 -13.43
C PRO A 861 42.19 44.26 -14.88
N ARG A 862 41.70 45.42 -15.34
CA ARG A 862 42.01 45.93 -16.68
C ARG A 862 43.53 46.12 -16.83
N PRO A 863 44.14 45.66 -17.92
CA PRO A 863 45.53 46.03 -18.24
C PRO A 863 45.59 47.53 -18.58
N PRO A 864 46.75 48.18 -18.36
CA PRO A 864 46.89 49.62 -18.51
C PRO A 864 46.77 50.06 -19.98
N PHE A 865 46.14 51.21 -20.16
CA PHE A 865 45.83 51.87 -21.42
C PHE A 865 47.03 52.03 -22.36
N LEU A 866 46.87 51.61 -23.62
CA LEU A 866 47.54 52.24 -24.75
C LEU A 866 46.63 53.33 -25.32
N LYS A 867 47.12 54.56 -25.26
CA LYS A 867 46.49 55.76 -25.83
C LYS A 867 46.50 55.68 -27.35
N LEU A 868 45.35 55.90 -27.97
CA LEU A 868 45.22 56.40 -29.34
C LEU A 868 44.35 57.68 -29.29
N PRO A 869 44.52 58.61 -30.25
CA PRO A 869 44.34 60.03 -30.02
C PRO A 869 42.91 60.53 -30.29
N ASN A 870 42.61 61.66 -29.64
CA ASN A 870 41.47 62.55 -29.81
C ASN A 870 41.18 62.93 -31.28
N ILE A 871 39.90 63.12 -31.63
CA ILE A 871 39.23 64.42 -31.89
C ILE A 871 37.76 64.18 -32.34
N PRO A 872 36.81 65.10 -32.04
CA PRO A 872 35.34 64.90 -31.99
C PRO A 872 34.61 65.73 -33.08
N PRO A 873 33.41 66.31 -32.87
CA PRO A 873 32.04 65.77 -32.66
C PRO A 873 31.08 66.25 -33.77
N ASP A 874 29.78 65.90 -33.72
CA ASP A 874 28.72 66.90 -34.00
C ASP A 874 27.31 66.48 -33.53
N ASN A 875 26.85 67.24 -32.53
CA ASN A 875 25.54 67.86 -32.30
C ASN A 875 24.21 67.06 -32.29
N GLU A 876 23.61 67.09 -31.09
CA GLU A 876 22.18 67.12 -30.70
C GLU A 876 21.29 68.13 -31.52
N PRO A 877 19.95 68.36 -31.31
CA PRO A 877 19.06 67.93 -30.19
C PRO A 877 17.57 67.56 -30.47
N VAL A 878 16.98 66.84 -29.50
CA VAL A 878 15.72 67.11 -28.72
C VAL A 878 14.38 67.41 -29.45
N GLN A 879 13.29 66.70 -29.09
CA GLN A 879 12.13 67.26 -28.34
C GLN A 879 11.07 66.23 -27.90
N LYS A 880 10.46 66.54 -26.75
CA LYS A 880 9.50 65.80 -25.90
C LYS A 880 8.05 66.13 -26.26
N GLY A 881 7.10 65.30 -25.80
CA GLY A 881 5.93 65.81 -25.06
C GLY A 881 4.53 65.25 -25.37
N ALA A 882 4.03 64.40 -24.46
CA ALA A 882 2.68 64.32 -23.84
C ALA A 882 1.35 64.50 -24.63
N GLY A 883 0.34 63.66 -24.30
CA GLY A 883 -1.09 64.01 -24.41
C GLY A 883 -2.08 62.82 -24.46
N GLN A 884 -3.06 62.80 -23.55
CA GLN A 884 -4.12 61.80 -23.31
C GLN A 884 -5.24 61.75 -24.39
N LEU A 885 -5.96 60.61 -24.48
CA LEU A 885 -7.45 60.45 -24.36
C LEU A 885 -7.96 59.14 -25.00
N GLN A 886 -8.88 58.45 -24.32
CA GLN A 886 -9.83 57.43 -24.81
C GLN A 886 -11.21 58.10 -25.03
N PRO A 887 -12.32 57.44 -25.46
CA PRO A 887 -12.53 56.20 -26.27
C PRO A 887 -13.62 56.39 -27.37
N GLU A 888 -13.86 55.41 -28.27
CA GLU A 888 -15.24 55.10 -28.75
C GLU A 888 -15.39 53.77 -29.52
N ARG A 889 -16.66 53.34 -29.59
CA ARG A 889 -17.23 52.00 -29.82
C ARG A 889 -17.35 51.60 -31.31
N LEU A 890 -17.41 50.28 -31.57
CA LEU A 890 -18.50 49.54 -32.26
C LEU A 890 -18.02 48.21 -32.89
N CYS A 891 -18.65 47.10 -32.51
CA CYS A 891 -18.65 45.81 -33.24
C CYS A 891 -19.66 45.88 -34.43
N PRO A 892 -19.99 44.80 -35.19
CA PRO A 892 -19.42 43.44 -35.27
C PRO A 892 -19.27 42.88 -36.73
N SER A 893 -18.80 41.63 -36.81
CA SER A 893 -19.30 40.53 -37.66
C SER A 893 -18.41 39.97 -38.77
N GLY A 894 -18.31 38.64 -38.78
CA GLY A 894 -18.25 37.84 -40.00
C GLY A 894 -16.89 37.33 -40.45
N PHE A 895 -16.36 36.26 -39.83
CA PHE A 895 -15.37 35.40 -40.49
C PHE A 895 -15.82 33.93 -40.45
N VAL A 896 -16.25 33.46 -41.61
CA VAL A 896 -16.25 32.05 -42.01
C VAL A 896 -14.87 31.77 -42.58
N ALA A 897 -14.11 30.86 -41.97
CA ALA A 897 -12.85 30.38 -42.52
C ALA A 897 -12.88 28.85 -42.67
N ARG A 898 -13.16 28.40 -43.90
CA ARG A 898 -12.61 27.16 -44.45
C ARG A 898 -11.10 27.34 -44.54
N GLN A 899 -10.32 26.47 -43.91
CA GLN A 899 -8.89 26.38 -44.22
C GLN A 899 -8.48 24.94 -44.51
N VAL A 900 -8.18 24.76 -45.79
CA VAL A 900 -7.59 23.60 -46.43
C VAL A 900 -6.13 23.48 -46.01
N ARG A 901 -5.72 22.25 -45.70
CA ARG A 901 -4.34 21.80 -45.51
C ARG A 901 -3.45 22.21 -46.69
N ARG A 902 -2.28 22.79 -46.41
CA ARG A 902 -1.07 22.56 -47.22
C ARG A 902 0.15 22.43 -46.30
N LEU A 903 0.79 21.27 -46.44
CA LEU A 903 2.17 20.97 -46.09
C LEU A 903 3.11 21.76 -47.02
N ASP A 904 4.27 22.16 -46.49
CA ASP A 904 5.62 22.13 -47.08
C ASP A 904 6.56 22.83 -46.06
N ALA A 905 7.53 22.15 -45.43
CA ALA A 905 8.85 21.74 -45.91
C ALA A 905 9.87 22.90 -46.05
N ASN A 906 10.98 22.74 -45.31
CA ASN A 906 12.31 23.39 -45.41
C ASN A 906 12.51 24.85 -44.93
N ALA A 907 13.07 24.98 -43.72
CA ALA A 907 14.37 25.61 -43.42
C ALA A 907 14.70 25.45 -41.93
#